data_AF-A0AAU4RXV9-F1
#
_entry.id   AF-A0AAU4RXV9-F1
#
_cell.length_a   1.000
_cell.length_b   1.000
_cell.length_c   1.000
_cell.angle_alpha   90.00
_cell.angle_beta   90.00
_cell.angle_gamma   90.00
#
_symmetry.space_group_name_H-M   'P 1'
#
loop_
_entity.id
_entity.type
_entity.pdbx_description
1 polymer ?
#
loop_
_entity_poly.entity_id
_entity_poly.type
_entity_poly.pdbx_seq_one_letter_code
_entity_poly.pdbx_strand_id
1 'polypeptide(L)'
;MTHQSTETPSTDGDVPPQRRRGSVSNLERGGTPAGCRPIAGMKRGWFYREADRMILHRQNPEDALLPIGQVPRITAQIVHLTDDGEDIRTEYLGIGKRQRRARIYTEDELDRGTWSSKAGQRRPTGNDERHAFARLIREAGDKAPIVSARTYYNEAGDLVFPEADAQTLGYRVLRGEEKDAREAWDEIGAWACDCGKSALCMGFMFAGPVFDALDVLPHMVNAYGPGQQGKSTILTVSCACFGDIKPRRQRILISWDASKQGIGQTLRLRGFLPLGMDEHSSSGRSIKESSREISQYVAGAQRSIGSADGSPRESDGFWNSAAFSTSNEPLKFSGQTEDLASRLHEVSAPFFPNKFVDSEGAPADPGLGGAEHISKRLKRLAKEFGGWPLEWAIRKGMYRAENLAKLKKFHLELCAKYRPAEGGIAGTIAEMHMAWVVGAHMLGQAIGVPTLGEVAEKEAAARLQAAIQVAAENNVSDHEKLWEALDALRIEKSAFPDMDDLPTASKEGFRRLRGFYNPDTSEWWVVNPVVQEAALQAGIDNVSAALGELRDRGVHKRDAGRNVQRKLPKAIRGHGLGERMHCFDVRRAAELFAPDEPGDEPDGGSDGQFPGGATPGGYPSDGPVAPADQAPTSDGATGAAGPTPLPFEFSEEDLSPAEEATASRAHEATTTAVFPAARMIQPDEPGCDREWLELEFKAKGRTASALRFAVLGNGRLFLPNHEPVHVSLPRHVDQVPALMQAYGIKTLYVHEEAMEPMGLPTLKERQALGVTQEREAKGLGPTEYVRRIGAQTPVAHEWATPTEGGPIASMRPAALSCWMTLVLADKARDERLSVAVPAYDDRIKKARQARLAGLAGPETPEVLLDALMVWTLSTRHGRDASPEVTPYYASPNKTGEDFAGGLGRPDVACEAIRRRIVPPADPENKDCVNWAMVPQIWEKPLAEFTQEQRAAAWIQEYDKTAAWLPAYSNVQLGIGEPTHFDGGTIAYNKRFAGYWRIAEIPGLVALPGLPPLVFKEAEEGGYWVATPSMDLLKVLWPTWEPQILEAWVWEDSKRALEGFYKKVKDSRVYIVAAAEAGRPGAKFAKQINGAVYQSFRGYLGRSKGPRLDYATGEAYTKDIYWRPDWAFMLLSHATANMYRNLVAFAREEGVTPLYVNVDAAGFASNEADPELAKPDGMKLGSQGGQWTAENTVPMADFLPMFEQVTEDHRVFIHNAIEQYTAERGE
;
A
#
# COMPACT_ATOMS: atom_id res chain seq x y z
N MET A 1 68.06 4.67 60.16
CA MET A 1 69.08 3.63 59.90
C MET A 1 68.31 2.32 59.77
N THR A 2 68.01 1.86 58.55
CA THR A 2 68.77 0.86 57.76
C THR A 2 68.94 -0.46 58.51
N HIS A 3 68.67 -1.67 58.00
CA HIS A 3 68.42 -2.18 56.66
C HIS A 3 67.72 -3.57 56.80
N GLN A 4 67.06 -4.01 55.70
CA GLN A 4 66.91 -5.36 55.09
C GLN A 4 67.57 -6.57 55.80
N SER A 5 67.17 -7.84 55.69
CA SER A 5 66.34 -8.67 54.77
C SER A 5 66.31 -10.10 55.40
N THR A 6 65.35 -11.00 55.17
CA THR A 6 65.37 -12.08 54.14
C THR A 6 64.10 -12.96 54.21
N GLU A 7 63.78 -13.57 53.05
CA GLU A 7 62.77 -14.59 52.68
C GLU A 7 62.74 -15.84 53.62
N THR A 8 61.65 -16.62 53.76
CA THR A 8 61.06 -17.59 52.79
C THR A 8 59.60 -18.01 53.16
N PRO A 9 58.80 -18.65 52.26
CA PRO A 9 57.35 -18.92 52.42
C PRO A 9 56.96 -20.41 52.61
N SER A 10 55.73 -20.71 53.08
CA SER A 10 54.85 -21.78 52.54
C SER A 10 53.39 -21.78 53.09
N THR A 11 52.44 -21.79 52.15
CA THR A 11 51.14 -22.51 52.04
C THR A 11 50.07 -22.57 53.15
N ASP A 12 48.92 -21.99 52.78
CA ASP A 12 47.51 -22.44 52.83
C ASP A 12 46.80 -22.84 54.14
N GLY A 13 45.62 -22.23 54.34
CA GLY A 13 44.60 -22.64 55.30
C GLY A 13 43.55 -21.57 55.67
N ASP A 14 42.60 -21.33 54.76
CA ASP A 14 41.14 -21.22 54.97
C ASP A 14 40.48 -20.36 56.11
N VAL A 15 39.73 -19.33 55.64
CA VAL A 15 38.39 -18.78 56.04
C VAL A 15 38.19 -17.91 57.34
N PRO A 16 37.07 -17.14 57.49
CA PRO A 16 36.97 -15.65 57.48
C PRO A 16 36.38 -15.11 58.84
N PRO A 17 35.90 -13.85 59.10
CA PRO A 17 34.75 -13.18 58.41
C PRO A 17 34.66 -11.61 58.46
N GLN A 18 33.77 -11.07 57.59
CA GLN A 18 32.81 -9.93 57.74
C GLN A 18 33.11 -8.74 58.70
N ARG A 19 32.85 -7.44 58.42
CA ARG A 19 31.72 -6.79 57.68
C ARG A 19 31.90 -5.25 57.62
N ARG A 20 31.30 -4.64 56.58
CA ARG A 20 30.61 -3.32 56.44
C ARG A 20 31.33 -2.04 55.94
N ARG A 21 30.82 -1.64 54.75
CA ARG A 21 30.43 -0.30 54.22
C ARG A 21 31.49 0.71 53.73
N GLY A 22 31.36 1.06 52.44
CA GLY A 22 31.48 2.44 51.94
C GLY A 22 32.34 2.66 50.69
N SER A 23 31.68 2.77 49.52
CA SER A 23 32.01 3.53 48.29
C SER A 23 33.47 3.80 47.87
N VAL A 24 33.80 3.53 46.60
CA VAL A 24 34.33 4.48 45.58
C VAL A 24 34.70 3.70 44.30
N SER A 25 34.28 4.24 43.15
CA SER A 25 34.81 4.13 41.77
C SER A 25 35.64 2.89 41.38
N ASN A 26 35.14 2.14 40.39
CA ASN A 26 35.97 1.29 39.52
C ASN A 26 35.76 1.68 38.04
N LEU A 27 36.16 2.91 37.69
CA LEU A 27 36.67 3.20 36.35
C LEU A 27 38.17 3.48 36.48
N GLU A 28 38.93 2.67 35.74
CA GLU A 28 40.36 2.78 35.38
C GLU A 28 41.27 1.68 35.93
N ARG A 29 41.58 0.71 35.05
CA ARG A 29 42.96 0.42 34.60
C ARG A 29 42.95 -0.55 33.41
N GLY A 30 43.46 -0.06 32.27
CA GLY A 30 43.63 -0.81 31.03
C GLY A 30 44.03 0.00 29.78
N GLY A 31 44.79 1.09 29.95
CA GLY A 31 45.63 1.76 28.94
C GLY A 31 45.02 2.12 27.56
N THR A 32 44.40 3.29 27.44
CA THR A 32 44.17 3.92 26.13
C THR A 32 45.49 4.55 25.62
N PRO A 33 45.95 4.25 24.40
CA PRO A 33 47.14 4.88 23.83
C PRO A 33 47.01 6.40 23.70
N ALA A 34 48.11 7.13 23.90
CA ALA A 34 48.12 8.60 23.83
C ALA A 34 47.60 9.11 22.46
N GLY A 35 46.72 10.11 22.50
CA GLY A 35 46.10 10.70 21.30
C GLY A 35 45.09 9.81 20.57
N CYS A 36 44.70 8.68 21.18
CA CYS A 36 43.70 7.76 20.62
C CYS A 36 42.50 7.65 21.57
N ARG A 37 41.34 7.31 21.02
CA ARG A 37 40.15 6.92 21.79
C ARG A 37 39.69 5.52 21.41
N PRO A 38 39.09 4.74 22.33
CA PRO A 38 38.47 3.47 21.97
C PRO A 38 37.30 3.68 20.99
N ILE A 39 37.09 2.74 20.06
CA ILE A 39 35.94 2.77 19.14
C ILE A 39 34.74 2.16 19.84
N ALA A 40 33.65 2.93 19.98
CA ALA A 40 32.43 2.47 20.65
C ALA A 40 31.82 1.25 19.93
N GLY A 41 31.41 0.23 20.69
CA GLY A 41 30.83 -1.01 20.15
C GLY A 41 31.85 -2.05 19.64
N MET A 42 33.15 -1.72 19.61
CA MET A 42 34.22 -2.64 19.24
C MET A 42 34.77 -3.42 20.43
N LYS A 43 35.37 -4.59 20.17
CA LYS A 43 36.12 -5.36 21.18
C LYS A 43 37.28 -4.54 21.75
N ARG A 44 37.74 -4.89 22.97
CA ARG A 44 38.96 -4.31 23.55
C ARG A 44 40.14 -4.47 22.58
N GLY A 45 40.93 -3.41 22.41
CA GLY A 45 42.08 -3.39 21.51
C GLY A 45 41.92 -2.53 20.25
N TRP A 46 40.71 -2.06 19.93
CA TRP A 46 40.42 -1.18 18.79
C TRP A 46 40.37 0.30 19.17
N PHE A 47 41.15 1.11 18.48
CA PHE A 47 41.32 2.53 18.76
C PHE A 47 41.20 3.37 17.49
N TYR A 48 40.76 4.61 17.66
CA TYR A 48 40.72 5.63 16.62
C TYR A 48 41.59 6.82 17.02
N ARG A 49 42.45 7.25 16.09
CA ARG A 49 43.26 8.45 16.22
C ARG A 49 42.73 9.54 15.31
N GLU A 50 42.19 10.60 15.90
CA GLU A 50 41.49 11.66 15.17
C GLU A 50 42.43 12.51 14.30
N ALA A 51 43.66 12.77 14.79
CA ALA A 51 44.63 13.65 14.12
C ALA A 51 44.92 13.25 12.66
N ASP A 52 44.93 11.96 12.35
CA ASP A 52 45.14 11.44 11.00
C ASP A 52 44.02 10.50 10.52
N ARG A 53 42.93 10.37 11.28
CA ARG A 53 41.79 9.48 11.01
C ARG A 53 42.16 8.01 10.87
N MET A 54 43.12 7.55 11.67
CA MET A 54 43.66 6.19 11.59
C MET A 54 42.94 5.24 12.55
N ILE A 55 42.53 4.08 12.06
CA ILE A 55 42.12 2.94 12.88
C ILE A 55 43.36 2.16 13.29
N LEU A 56 43.49 1.90 14.59
CA LEU A 56 44.58 1.17 15.19
C LEU A 56 44.04 -0.05 15.95
N HIS A 57 44.76 -1.17 15.91
CA HIS A 57 44.40 -2.37 16.67
C HIS A 57 45.62 -2.98 17.38
N ARG A 58 45.40 -3.52 18.58
CA ARG A 58 46.35 -4.40 19.29
C ARG A 58 45.58 -5.46 20.06
N GLN A 59 46.12 -6.68 20.13
CA GLN A 59 45.42 -7.81 20.74
C GLN A 59 45.62 -7.85 22.26
N ASN A 60 46.85 -7.60 22.72
CA ASN A 60 47.22 -7.51 24.13
C ASN A 60 47.72 -6.10 24.48
N PRO A 61 47.65 -5.68 25.76
CA PRO A 61 48.18 -4.38 26.20
C PRO A 61 49.66 -4.16 25.91
N GLU A 62 50.44 -5.24 25.78
CA GLU A 62 51.88 -5.23 25.50
C GLU A 62 52.21 -5.21 24.00
N ASP A 63 51.22 -5.48 23.14
CA ASP A 63 51.42 -5.47 21.69
C ASP A 63 51.52 -4.04 21.14
N ALA A 64 52.35 -3.88 20.11
CA ALA A 64 52.45 -2.65 19.36
C ALA A 64 51.11 -2.33 18.64
N LEU A 65 50.73 -1.05 18.60
CA LEU A 65 49.56 -0.60 17.84
C LEU A 65 49.80 -0.75 16.35
N LEU A 66 49.01 -1.61 15.71
CA LEU A 66 49.07 -1.84 14.27
C LEU A 66 48.10 -0.90 13.54
N PRO A 67 48.56 -0.15 12.52
CA PRO A 67 47.67 0.64 11.68
C PRO A 67 46.86 -0.27 10.76
N ILE A 68 45.55 -0.19 10.87
CA ILE A 68 44.60 -0.94 10.05
C ILE A 68 44.31 -0.16 8.76
N GLY A 69 43.94 1.11 8.90
CA GLY A 69 43.77 2.01 7.75
C GLY A 69 43.07 3.32 8.11
N GLN A 70 43.03 4.23 7.15
CA GLN A 70 42.54 5.59 7.34
C GLN A 70 41.07 5.72 6.92
N VAL A 71 40.23 6.27 7.79
CA VAL A 71 38.82 6.54 7.49
C VAL A 71 38.71 7.65 6.44
N PRO A 72 37.89 7.50 5.37
CA PRO A 72 37.63 8.56 4.39
C PRO A 72 37.12 9.86 5.03
N ARG A 73 37.31 11.00 4.35
CA ARG A 73 36.68 12.26 4.79
C ARG A 73 35.22 12.21 4.37
N ILE A 74 34.29 12.25 5.32
CA ILE A 74 32.89 12.45 4.97
C ILE A 74 32.66 13.95 4.83
N THR A 75 32.14 14.37 3.69
CA THR A 75 31.86 15.78 3.36
C THR A 75 30.40 16.13 3.53
N ALA A 76 29.50 15.16 3.33
CA ALA A 76 28.08 15.32 3.57
C ALA A 76 27.43 13.96 3.86
N GLN A 77 26.34 14.00 4.61
CA GLN A 77 25.38 12.91 4.72
C GLN A 77 24.31 13.13 3.64
N ILE A 78 24.15 12.14 2.77
CA ILE A 78 23.14 12.18 1.70
C ILE A 78 21.88 11.55 2.24
N VAL A 79 20.79 12.30 2.26
CA VAL A 79 19.47 11.81 2.66
C VAL A 79 18.59 11.66 1.43
N HIS A 80 17.89 10.54 1.33
CA HIS A 80 16.87 10.34 0.31
C HIS A 80 15.53 10.70 0.94
N LEU A 81 15.04 11.91 0.67
CA LEU A 81 13.82 12.41 1.27
C LEU A 81 12.55 11.92 0.54
N THR A 82 11.44 11.81 1.26
CA THR A 82 10.09 11.89 0.67
C THR A 82 9.86 13.32 0.13
N ASP A 83 8.77 13.52 -0.61
CA ASP A 83 8.33 14.85 -1.07
C ASP A 83 8.07 15.83 0.07
N ASP A 84 7.58 15.32 1.20
CA ASP A 84 7.35 16.07 2.43
C ASP A 84 8.61 16.25 3.29
N GLY A 85 9.77 15.74 2.83
CA GLY A 85 11.06 15.95 3.49
C GLY A 85 11.44 14.92 4.56
N GLU A 86 10.80 13.75 4.61
CA GLU A 86 11.12 12.66 5.56
C GLU A 86 12.23 11.73 5.05
N ASP A 87 13.12 11.27 5.92
CA ASP A 87 14.27 10.43 5.56
C ASP A 87 13.87 8.97 5.21
N ILE A 88 14.06 8.56 3.95
CA ILE A 88 13.85 7.17 3.49
C ILE A 88 15.11 6.32 3.70
N ARG A 89 16.28 6.86 3.33
CA ARG A 89 17.57 6.20 3.52
C ARG A 89 18.73 7.18 3.54
N THR A 90 19.81 6.76 4.18
CA THR A 90 21.04 7.54 4.31
C THR A 90 22.17 6.92 3.49
N GLU A 91 22.92 7.78 2.80
CA GLU A 91 24.20 7.46 2.17
C GLU A 91 25.25 8.48 2.60
N TYR A 92 26.53 8.22 2.31
CA TYR A 92 27.63 9.06 2.77
C TYR A 92 28.45 9.56 1.60
N LEU A 93 28.61 10.87 1.49
CA LEU A 93 29.48 11.48 0.50
C LEU A 93 30.89 11.56 1.06
N GLY A 94 31.81 10.77 0.51
CA GLY A 94 33.17 10.63 1.04
C GLY A 94 34.29 10.85 0.04
N ILE A 95 35.39 11.44 0.52
CA ILE A 95 36.64 11.62 -0.22
C ILE A 95 37.70 10.68 0.36
N GLY A 96 38.08 9.70 -0.44
CA GLY A 96 39.18 8.79 -0.15
C GLY A 96 40.56 9.41 -0.39
N LYS A 97 41.61 8.78 0.16
CA LYS A 97 43.00 9.30 0.14
C LYS A 97 43.55 9.60 -1.26
N ARG A 98 43.13 8.84 -2.28
CA ARG A 98 43.60 8.95 -3.67
C ARG A 98 42.56 9.55 -4.63
N GLN A 99 41.39 9.95 -4.13
CA GLN A 99 40.28 10.44 -4.95
C GLN A 99 40.30 11.97 -5.03
N ARG A 100 40.06 12.53 -6.22
CA ARG A 100 39.92 13.99 -6.42
C ARG A 100 38.49 14.51 -6.27
N ARG A 101 37.49 13.63 -6.35
CA ARG A 101 36.06 13.96 -6.22
C ARG A 101 35.44 13.08 -5.17
N ALA A 102 34.45 13.60 -4.45
CA ALA A 102 33.68 12.83 -3.49
C ALA A 102 32.86 11.73 -4.20
N ARG A 103 32.58 10.65 -3.47
CA ARG A 103 31.84 9.48 -3.95
C ARG A 103 30.83 9.06 -2.89
N ILE A 104 29.67 8.62 -3.37
CA ILE A 104 28.59 8.09 -2.54
C ILE A 104 28.95 6.68 -2.05
N TYR A 105 28.88 6.46 -0.74
CA TYR A 105 29.00 5.17 -0.06
C TYR A 105 27.64 4.79 0.53
N THR A 106 27.12 3.62 0.18
CA THR A 106 25.83 3.14 0.70
C THR A 106 26.01 2.30 1.97
N GLU A 107 24.95 2.14 2.77
CA GLU A 107 24.99 1.31 3.98
C GLU A 107 25.41 -0.16 3.70
N ASP A 108 24.88 -0.77 2.64
CA ASP A 108 25.28 -2.13 2.24
C ASP A 108 26.78 -2.20 1.84
N GLU A 109 27.31 -1.13 1.23
CA GLU A 109 28.73 -1.07 0.91
C GLU A 109 29.60 -0.95 2.16
N LEU A 110 29.14 -0.20 3.18
CA LEU A 110 29.80 -0.10 4.48
C LEU A 110 29.90 -1.47 5.15
N ASP A 111 28.79 -2.20 5.24
CA ASP A 111 28.74 -3.53 5.88
C ASP A 111 29.59 -4.57 5.14
N ARG A 112 29.64 -4.50 3.80
CA ARG A 112 30.43 -5.42 2.95
C ARG A 112 31.90 -4.99 2.76
N GLY A 113 32.25 -3.78 3.18
CA GLY A 113 33.56 -3.15 2.98
C GLY A 113 33.89 -2.77 1.53
N THR A 114 32.91 -2.81 0.62
CA THR A 114 33.13 -2.55 -0.83
C THR A 114 33.35 -1.08 -1.16
N TRP A 115 32.95 -0.16 -0.28
CA TRP A 115 33.23 1.29 -0.35
C TRP A 115 34.73 1.59 -0.51
N SER A 116 35.60 0.73 0.01
CA SER A 116 37.06 0.86 -0.07
C SER A 116 37.57 1.00 -1.51
N SER A 117 36.92 0.33 -2.47
CA SER A 117 37.22 0.45 -3.90
C SER A 117 36.98 1.88 -4.41
N LYS A 118 35.84 2.47 -4.03
CA LYS A 118 35.49 3.88 -4.30
C LYS A 118 36.34 4.87 -3.52
N ALA A 119 36.94 4.48 -2.40
CA ALA A 119 37.88 5.33 -1.66
C ALA A 119 39.34 5.20 -2.15
N GLY A 120 39.63 4.23 -3.02
CA GLY A 120 40.99 3.89 -3.46
C GLY A 120 41.84 3.29 -2.33
N GLN A 121 41.20 2.53 -1.44
CA GLN A 121 41.80 1.87 -0.27
C GLN A 121 41.74 0.35 -0.37
N ARG A 122 42.50 -0.35 0.48
CA ARG A 122 42.43 -1.82 0.59
C ARG A 122 41.08 -2.21 1.19
N ARG A 123 40.47 -3.27 0.65
CA ARG A 123 39.21 -3.82 1.17
C ARG A 123 39.41 -4.41 2.58
N PRO A 124 38.59 -4.02 3.58
CA PRO A 124 38.60 -4.65 4.89
C PRO A 124 38.22 -6.13 4.78
N THR A 125 39.07 -7.00 5.33
CA THR A 125 38.94 -8.45 5.13
C THR A 125 38.19 -9.14 6.27
N GLY A 126 38.44 -8.72 7.52
CA GLY A 126 37.77 -9.28 8.71
C GLY A 126 36.46 -8.58 9.08
N ASN A 127 35.58 -9.29 9.80
CA ASN A 127 34.30 -8.72 10.28
C ASN A 127 34.51 -7.55 11.25
N ASP A 128 35.46 -7.68 12.18
CA ASP A 128 35.79 -6.61 13.13
C ASP A 128 36.39 -5.38 12.39
N GLU A 129 37.20 -5.60 11.36
CA GLU A 129 37.76 -4.53 10.51
C GLU A 129 36.65 -3.77 9.76
N ARG A 130 35.71 -4.50 9.13
CA ARG A 130 34.54 -3.91 8.45
C ARG A 130 33.69 -3.11 9.42
N HIS A 131 33.41 -3.66 10.60
CA HIS A 131 32.62 -2.99 11.62
C HIS A 131 33.29 -1.70 12.11
N ALA A 132 34.61 -1.71 12.35
CA ALA A 132 35.35 -0.52 12.79
C ALA A 132 35.27 0.63 11.78
N PHE A 133 35.47 0.33 10.49
CA PHE A 133 35.34 1.32 9.43
C PHE A 133 33.90 1.82 9.28
N ALA A 134 32.92 0.92 9.22
CA ALA A 134 31.52 1.29 9.09
C ALA A 134 31.07 2.20 10.25
N ARG A 135 31.45 1.87 11.49
CA ARG A 135 31.13 2.67 12.67
C ARG A 135 31.71 4.08 12.60
N LEU A 136 32.97 4.23 12.22
CA LEU A 136 33.63 5.54 12.15
C LEU A 136 33.18 6.38 10.95
N ILE A 137 32.81 5.73 9.84
CA ILE A 137 32.19 6.42 8.69
C ILE A 137 30.81 6.95 9.07
N ARG A 138 29.98 6.15 9.75
CA ARG A 138 28.68 6.59 10.29
C ARG A 138 28.85 7.75 11.27
N GLU A 139 29.76 7.63 12.23
CA GLU A 139 30.03 8.69 13.21
C GLU A 139 30.54 10.00 12.55
N ALA A 140 31.30 9.88 11.46
CA ALA A 140 31.72 11.05 10.69
C ALA A 140 30.58 11.64 9.85
N GLY A 141 29.66 10.80 9.37
CA GLY A 141 28.45 11.20 8.67
C GLY A 141 27.47 11.95 9.57
N ASP A 142 27.25 11.48 10.80
CA ASP A 142 26.36 12.12 11.80
C ASP A 142 26.81 13.55 12.16
N LYS A 143 28.06 13.92 11.85
CA LYS A 143 28.65 15.25 12.07
C LYS A 143 28.81 16.06 10.79
N ALA A 144 28.51 15.47 9.63
CA ALA A 144 28.63 16.11 8.33
C ALA A 144 27.33 16.87 8.00
N PRO A 145 27.38 17.92 7.15
CA PRO A 145 26.17 18.59 6.68
C PRO A 145 25.27 17.61 5.90
N ILE A 146 23.95 17.79 6.04
CA ILE A 146 22.95 16.99 5.36
C ILE A 146 22.65 17.60 3.99
N VAL A 147 22.62 16.76 2.95
CA VAL A 147 22.23 17.14 1.58
C VAL A 147 21.22 16.15 1.02
N SER A 148 20.21 16.63 0.29
CA SER A 148 19.20 15.76 -0.30
C SER A 148 19.66 15.15 -1.63
N ALA A 149 19.38 13.87 -1.84
CA ALA A 149 19.53 13.17 -3.11
C ALA A 149 18.36 13.40 -4.08
N ARG A 150 17.25 13.98 -3.61
CA ARG A 150 15.98 14.10 -4.33
C ARG A 150 15.45 15.53 -4.28
N THR A 151 14.55 15.84 -5.21
CA THR A 151 13.81 17.10 -5.19
C THR A 151 12.65 16.95 -4.22
N TYR A 152 12.41 17.93 -3.36
CA TYR A 152 11.38 17.92 -2.31
C TYR A 152 10.92 19.34 -1.99
N TYR A 153 9.79 19.48 -1.29
CA TYR A 153 9.36 20.78 -0.76
C TYR A 153 9.89 20.98 0.65
N ASN A 154 10.50 22.14 0.92
CA ASN A 154 10.90 22.49 2.27
C ASN A 154 9.70 23.02 3.09
N GLU A 155 9.89 23.29 4.38
CA GLU A 155 8.83 23.84 5.26
C GLU A 155 8.27 25.19 4.78
N ALA A 156 9.04 25.97 4.03
CA ALA A 156 8.59 27.23 3.45
C ALA A 156 7.74 27.06 2.18
N GLY A 157 7.65 25.83 1.64
CA GLY A 157 7.00 25.51 0.38
C GLY A 157 7.87 25.78 -0.86
N ASP A 158 9.18 25.98 -0.69
CA ASP A 158 10.12 26.08 -1.81
C ASP A 158 10.43 24.69 -2.36
N LEU A 159 10.52 24.57 -3.68
CA LEU A 159 10.96 23.35 -4.34
C LEU A 159 12.49 23.29 -4.38
N VAL A 160 13.09 22.42 -3.57
CA VAL A 160 14.54 22.29 -3.39
C VAL A 160 15.10 21.19 -4.28
N PHE A 161 16.15 21.51 -5.05
CA PHE A 161 16.81 20.57 -5.98
C PHE A 161 18.04 19.91 -5.35
N PRO A 162 18.33 18.64 -5.66
CA PRO A 162 19.51 17.96 -5.15
C PRO A 162 20.80 18.56 -5.73
N GLU A 163 21.85 18.57 -4.90
CA GLU A 163 23.18 18.96 -5.34
C GLU A 163 23.77 17.95 -6.34
N ALA A 164 24.66 18.42 -7.22
CA ALA A 164 25.20 17.61 -8.32
C ALA A 164 25.97 16.36 -7.85
N ASP A 165 26.56 16.40 -6.65
CA ASP A 165 27.34 15.31 -6.04
C ASP A 165 26.53 14.42 -5.08
N ALA A 166 25.30 14.82 -4.74
CA ALA A 166 24.37 14.04 -3.92
C ALA A 166 23.60 12.97 -4.72
N GLN A 167 23.74 12.94 -6.05
CA GLN A 167 23.02 12.01 -6.92
C GLN A 167 23.89 11.46 -8.08
N THR A 168 23.38 10.42 -8.76
CA THR A 168 24.06 9.74 -9.88
C THR A 168 23.30 9.82 -11.20
N LEU A 169 22.28 10.67 -11.25
CA LEU A 169 21.38 10.86 -12.38
C LEU A 169 21.85 11.96 -13.35
N GLY A 170 22.66 12.91 -12.90
CA GLY A 170 23.34 13.92 -13.71
C GLY A 170 22.76 15.33 -13.68
N TYR A 171 21.66 15.54 -12.94
CA TYR A 171 21.04 16.86 -12.76
C TYR A 171 22.00 17.84 -12.10
N ARG A 172 21.87 19.12 -12.44
CA ARG A 172 22.64 20.25 -11.92
C ARG A 172 24.17 20.15 -12.10
N VAL A 173 24.66 19.16 -12.88
CA VAL A 173 26.07 19.06 -13.27
C VAL A 173 26.37 20.09 -14.34
N LEU A 174 27.04 21.18 -13.96
CA LEU A 174 27.41 22.28 -14.85
C LEU A 174 28.59 21.91 -15.76
N ARG A 175 28.51 22.37 -17.02
CA ARG A 175 29.52 22.11 -18.05
C ARG A 175 30.00 23.42 -18.67
N GLY A 176 31.30 23.51 -18.94
CA GLY A 176 31.92 24.72 -19.50
C GLY A 176 31.94 25.88 -18.49
N GLU A 177 32.44 27.02 -18.94
CA GLU A 177 32.43 28.26 -18.16
C GLU A 177 31.08 28.98 -18.34
N GLU A 178 30.63 29.69 -17.30
CA GLU A 178 29.30 30.33 -17.28
C GLU A 178 29.11 31.33 -18.43
N LYS A 179 30.17 32.09 -18.76
CA LYS A 179 30.13 33.10 -19.82
C LYS A 179 29.83 32.47 -21.19
N ASP A 180 30.60 31.44 -21.55
CA ASP A 180 30.45 30.74 -22.83
C ASP A 180 29.12 29.98 -22.88
N ALA A 181 28.65 29.49 -21.72
CA ALA A 181 27.32 28.88 -21.60
C ALA A 181 26.20 29.87 -21.88
N ARG A 182 26.33 31.14 -21.46
CA ARG A 182 25.35 32.20 -21.75
C ARG A 182 25.20 32.41 -23.26
N GLU A 183 26.31 32.55 -23.97
CA GLU A 183 26.33 32.72 -25.43
C GLU A 183 25.72 31.49 -26.13
N ALA A 184 26.07 30.28 -25.69
CA ALA A 184 25.53 29.05 -26.26
C ALA A 184 24.02 28.89 -26.05
N TRP A 185 23.49 29.21 -24.87
CA TRP A 185 22.06 29.08 -24.57
C TRP A 185 21.21 30.20 -25.16
N ASP A 186 21.78 31.39 -25.37
CA ASP A 186 21.17 32.44 -26.19
C ASP A 186 20.98 31.97 -27.64
N GLU A 187 22.03 31.39 -28.25
CA GLU A 187 21.96 30.82 -29.60
C GLU A 187 20.92 29.69 -29.70
N ILE A 188 20.92 28.75 -28.74
CA ILE A 188 19.93 27.66 -28.68
C ILE A 188 18.51 28.21 -28.57
N GLY A 189 18.28 29.21 -27.71
CA GLY A 189 16.98 29.84 -27.51
C GLY A 189 16.49 30.56 -28.77
N ALA A 190 17.37 31.27 -29.47
CA ALA A 190 17.05 31.93 -30.73
C ALA A 190 16.61 30.93 -31.81
N TRP A 191 17.36 29.85 -32.01
CA TRP A 191 16.98 28.80 -32.97
C TRP A 191 15.75 28.00 -32.56
N ALA A 192 15.44 27.90 -31.26
CA ALA A 192 14.18 27.33 -30.80
C ALA A 192 13.00 28.25 -31.12
N CYS A 193 13.17 29.58 -31.12
CA CYS A 193 12.13 30.54 -31.52
C CYS A 193 11.78 30.44 -33.01
N ASP A 194 12.73 30.03 -33.86
CA ASP A 194 12.50 29.78 -35.30
C ASP A 194 11.55 28.59 -35.57
N CYS A 195 11.23 27.78 -34.55
CA CYS A 195 10.30 26.66 -34.66
C CYS A 195 9.44 26.53 -33.39
N GLY A 196 8.16 26.93 -33.48
CA GLY A 196 7.21 26.88 -32.37
C GLY A 196 7.18 25.54 -31.62
N LYS A 197 7.25 24.42 -32.34
CA LYS A 197 7.31 23.07 -31.76
C LYS A 197 8.51 22.87 -30.83
N SER A 198 9.68 23.41 -31.18
CA SER A 198 10.89 23.31 -30.35
C SER A 198 10.78 24.16 -29.10
N ALA A 199 10.31 25.41 -29.23
CA ALA A 199 10.04 26.26 -28.07
C ALA A 199 9.06 25.57 -27.10
N LEU A 200 7.99 24.99 -27.64
CA LEU A 200 6.96 24.29 -26.85
C LEU A 200 7.51 23.01 -26.18
N CYS A 201 8.27 22.18 -26.89
CA CYS A 201 8.87 20.97 -26.31
C CYS A 201 9.97 21.26 -25.28
N MET A 202 10.72 22.36 -25.43
CA MET A 202 11.65 22.84 -24.41
C MET A 202 10.89 23.35 -23.19
N GLY A 203 9.80 24.08 -23.40
CA GLY A 203 8.90 24.54 -22.34
C GLY A 203 8.26 23.39 -21.54
N PHE A 204 7.73 22.37 -22.22
CA PHE A 204 7.22 21.14 -21.60
C PHE A 204 8.23 20.53 -20.62
N MET A 205 9.46 20.30 -21.10
CA MET A 205 10.50 19.68 -20.27
C MET A 205 10.87 20.59 -19.09
N PHE A 206 10.95 21.91 -19.32
CA PHE A 206 11.34 22.87 -18.29
C PHE A 206 10.24 23.10 -17.22
N ALA A 207 8.96 22.91 -17.59
CA ALA A 207 7.83 22.94 -16.68
C ALA A 207 7.74 21.68 -15.79
N GLY A 208 8.40 20.58 -16.16
CA GLY A 208 8.33 19.30 -15.45
C GLY A 208 8.44 19.40 -13.91
N PRO A 209 9.45 20.11 -13.35
CA PRO A 209 9.57 20.26 -11.90
C PRO A 209 8.42 20.97 -11.20
N VAL A 210 7.66 21.81 -11.90
CA VAL A 210 6.60 22.64 -11.30
C VAL A 210 5.19 22.13 -11.60
N PHE A 211 5.03 20.98 -12.28
CA PHE A 211 3.70 20.42 -12.56
C PHE A 211 2.84 20.30 -11.32
N ASP A 212 3.42 19.81 -10.22
CA ASP A 212 2.74 19.72 -8.93
C ASP A 212 2.24 21.08 -8.43
N ALA A 213 3.10 22.11 -8.43
CA ALA A 213 2.72 23.47 -8.03
C ALA A 213 1.65 24.11 -8.95
N LEU A 214 1.58 23.68 -10.21
CA LEU A 214 0.59 24.12 -11.19
C LEU A 214 -0.72 23.29 -11.15
N ASP A 215 -0.84 22.31 -10.26
CA ASP A 215 -1.92 21.31 -10.21
C ASP A 215 -2.06 20.49 -11.52
N VAL A 216 -0.94 20.24 -12.19
CA VAL A 216 -0.87 19.50 -13.46
C VAL A 216 -0.38 18.08 -13.21
N LEU A 217 -1.07 17.11 -13.80
CA LEU A 217 -0.76 15.69 -13.67
C LEU A 217 0.52 15.32 -14.46
N PRO A 218 1.26 14.27 -14.05
CA PRO A 218 2.40 13.80 -14.81
C PRO A 218 1.96 13.25 -16.16
N HIS A 219 2.72 13.60 -17.19
CA HIS A 219 2.37 13.25 -18.57
C HIS A 219 3.61 13.19 -19.46
N MET A 220 3.40 12.67 -20.66
CA MET A 220 4.47 12.31 -21.57
C MET A 220 4.30 12.97 -22.94
N VAL A 221 5.37 13.51 -23.49
CA VAL A 221 5.44 13.97 -24.88
C VAL A 221 6.30 13.02 -25.67
N ASN A 222 5.83 12.63 -26.85
CA ASN A 222 6.57 11.82 -27.81
C ASN A 222 6.83 12.61 -29.10
N ALA A 223 8.10 12.83 -29.41
CA ALA A 223 8.55 13.39 -30.68
C ALA A 223 8.68 12.26 -31.72
N TYR A 224 7.81 12.24 -32.72
CA TYR A 224 7.77 11.18 -33.72
C TYR A 224 7.95 11.69 -35.16
N GLY A 225 8.23 10.77 -36.08
CA GLY A 225 8.39 11.06 -37.51
C GLY A 225 9.62 10.37 -38.10
N PRO A 226 9.97 10.66 -39.37
CA PRO A 226 11.12 10.04 -40.03
C PRO A 226 12.47 10.32 -39.34
N GLY A 227 13.47 9.48 -39.66
CA GLY A 227 14.84 9.68 -39.20
C GLY A 227 15.42 11.04 -39.62
N GLN A 228 16.40 11.54 -38.86
CA GLN A 228 17.18 12.75 -39.19
C GLN A 228 16.43 14.10 -39.20
N GLN A 229 15.21 14.17 -38.66
CA GLN A 229 14.44 15.44 -38.59
C GLN A 229 14.54 16.18 -37.23
N GLY A 230 15.62 15.95 -36.48
CA GLY A 230 15.89 16.69 -35.24
C GLY A 230 15.22 16.15 -33.97
N LYS A 231 14.52 14.99 -34.00
CA LYS A 231 13.86 14.38 -32.81
C LYS A 231 14.82 14.16 -31.63
N SER A 232 15.90 13.39 -31.85
CA SER A 232 16.90 13.18 -30.80
C SER A 232 17.68 14.45 -30.47
N THR A 233 17.67 15.46 -31.35
CA THR A 233 18.29 16.76 -31.07
C THR A 233 17.47 17.56 -30.08
N ILE A 234 16.17 17.72 -30.31
CA ILE A 234 15.28 18.46 -29.39
C ILE A 234 15.25 17.78 -28.03
N LEU A 235 15.18 16.44 -27.99
CA LEU A 235 15.28 15.68 -26.75
C LEU A 235 16.60 15.95 -26.02
N THR A 236 17.72 15.95 -26.74
CA THR A 236 19.05 16.21 -26.17
C THR A 236 19.15 17.63 -25.60
N VAL A 237 18.65 18.64 -26.33
CA VAL A 237 18.64 20.04 -25.90
C VAL A 237 17.78 20.21 -24.66
N SER A 238 16.54 19.69 -24.66
CA SER A 238 15.64 19.77 -23.52
C SER A 238 16.22 19.10 -22.27
N CYS A 239 16.86 17.94 -22.39
CA CYS A 239 17.55 17.29 -21.26
C CYS A 239 18.76 18.10 -20.76
N ALA A 240 19.48 18.77 -21.66
CA ALA A 240 20.66 19.55 -21.32
C ALA A 240 20.34 20.81 -20.48
N CYS A 241 19.09 21.29 -20.48
CA CYS A 241 18.67 22.35 -19.56
C CYS A 241 18.93 22.00 -18.09
N PHE A 242 18.92 20.70 -17.78
CA PHE A 242 18.93 20.18 -16.42
C PHE A 242 20.29 19.65 -15.96
N GLY A 243 21.24 19.34 -16.85
CA GLY A 243 22.55 18.81 -16.42
C GLY A 243 23.39 18.17 -17.52
N ASP A 244 24.33 17.32 -17.11
CA ASP A 244 25.24 16.61 -18.02
C ASP A 244 24.54 15.41 -18.68
N ILE A 245 24.44 15.44 -19.99
CA ILE A 245 23.78 14.43 -20.84
C ILE A 245 24.77 13.42 -21.43
N LYS A 246 26.04 13.38 -20.99
CA LYS A 246 27.04 12.45 -21.54
C LYS A 246 26.71 10.98 -21.18
N PRO A 247 26.55 10.10 -22.19
CA PRO A 247 25.83 8.82 -22.09
C PRO A 247 26.49 7.72 -21.25
N ARG A 248 27.74 7.88 -20.78
CA ARG A 248 28.45 6.83 -20.03
C ARG A 248 28.37 6.97 -18.51
N ARG A 249 27.79 8.07 -18.00
CA ARG A 249 27.79 8.35 -16.56
C ARG A 249 26.47 8.88 -16.01
N GLN A 250 25.57 9.37 -16.85
CA GLN A 250 24.40 10.13 -16.42
C GLN A 250 23.11 9.50 -16.96
N ARG A 251 22.01 9.67 -16.22
CA ARG A 251 20.71 9.04 -16.50
C ARG A 251 19.62 10.06 -16.88
N ILE A 252 19.90 11.35 -17.06
CA ILE A 252 18.87 12.33 -17.50
C ILE A 252 18.25 11.92 -18.84
N LEU A 253 19.09 11.39 -19.74
CA LEU A 253 18.72 10.85 -21.05
C LEU A 253 19.06 9.36 -21.08
N ILE A 254 18.04 8.51 -21.22
CA ILE A 254 18.18 7.05 -21.35
C ILE A 254 17.68 6.57 -22.72
N SER A 255 17.97 5.32 -23.06
CA SER A 255 17.32 4.64 -24.18
C SER A 255 16.08 3.89 -23.69
N TRP A 256 15.12 3.66 -24.58
CA TRP A 256 14.03 2.72 -24.36
C TRP A 256 14.48 1.26 -24.19
N ASP A 257 15.75 0.94 -24.52
CA ASP A 257 16.40 -0.33 -24.22
C ASP A 257 16.72 -0.46 -22.72
N ALA A 258 15.67 -0.66 -21.94
CA ALA A 258 15.71 -0.93 -20.52
C ALA A 258 14.75 -2.08 -20.19
N SER A 259 14.89 -2.70 -19.01
CA SER A 259 13.93 -3.72 -18.57
C SER A 259 12.56 -3.08 -18.27
N LYS A 260 11.47 -3.86 -18.35
CA LYS A 260 10.09 -3.39 -18.06
C LYS A 260 9.97 -2.71 -16.69
N GLN A 261 10.77 -3.14 -15.71
CA GLN A 261 10.80 -2.56 -14.36
C GLN A 261 11.81 -1.40 -14.22
N GLY A 262 12.82 -1.32 -15.09
CA GLY A 262 13.95 -0.42 -14.95
C GLY A 262 13.58 1.06 -15.13
N ILE A 263 12.70 1.37 -16.08
CA ILE A 263 12.24 2.75 -16.33
C ILE A 263 11.36 3.23 -15.16
N GLY A 264 10.40 2.43 -14.72
CA GLY A 264 9.54 2.77 -13.58
C GLY A 264 10.32 3.04 -12.28
N GLN A 265 11.32 2.22 -11.94
CA GLN A 265 12.20 2.48 -10.80
C GLN A 265 13.03 3.77 -10.96
N THR A 266 13.48 4.02 -12.19
CA THR A 266 14.24 5.23 -12.55
C THR A 266 13.38 6.49 -12.40
N LEU A 267 12.09 6.45 -12.75
CA LEU A 267 11.16 7.56 -12.57
C LEU A 267 10.95 7.91 -11.09
N ARG A 268 10.80 6.93 -10.19
CA ARG A 268 10.63 7.19 -8.74
C ARG A 268 11.79 7.94 -8.12
N LEU A 269 13.02 7.55 -8.46
CA LEU A 269 14.23 8.23 -7.99
C LEU A 269 14.28 9.71 -8.39
N ARG A 270 13.53 10.13 -9.41
CA ARG A 270 13.50 11.51 -9.88
C ARG A 270 12.51 12.39 -9.13
N GLY A 271 11.40 11.85 -8.61
CA GLY A 271 10.34 12.66 -8.01
C GLY A 271 9.82 13.69 -9.02
N PHE A 272 10.14 14.96 -8.79
CA PHE A 272 9.79 16.09 -9.64
C PHE A 272 10.74 16.31 -10.84
N LEU A 273 11.82 15.54 -10.97
CA LEU A 273 12.80 15.74 -12.07
C LEU A 273 12.34 15.08 -13.39
N PRO A 274 12.53 15.76 -14.53
CA PRO A 274 12.04 15.26 -15.81
C PRO A 274 13.00 14.26 -16.46
N LEU A 275 12.49 13.34 -17.30
CA LEU A 275 13.26 12.26 -17.95
C LEU A 275 13.21 12.33 -19.48
N GLY A 276 14.34 12.11 -20.15
CA GLY A 276 14.40 11.87 -21.60
C GLY A 276 14.59 10.41 -21.96
N MET A 277 13.88 9.92 -22.97
CA MET A 277 13.93 8.54 -23.49
C MET A 277 14.10 8.54 -25.01
N ASP A 278 15.29 8.17 -25.50
CA ASP A 278 15.59 8.17 -26.93
C ASP A 278 15.28 6.81 -27.57
N GLU A 279 14.66 6.86 -28.76
CA GLU A 279 14.46 5.77 -29.71
C GLU A 279 13.61 4.59 -29.21
N HIS A 280 12.27 4.70 -29.28
CA HIS A 280 11.34 3.63 -28.88
C HIS A 280 11.62 2.28 -29.55
N SER A 281 11.99 2.28 -30.83
CA SER A 281 12.24 1.06 -31.61
C SER A 281 13.37 0.19 -31.06
N SER A 282 14.30 0.75 -30.29
CA SER A 282 15.40 -0.01 -29.70
C SER A 282 14.95 -0.96 -28.59
N SER A 283 13.73 -0.80 -28.08
CA SER A 283 13.18 -1.66 -27.02
C SER A 283 12.74 -3.05 -27.49
N GLY A 284 12.49 -3.23 -28.80
CA GLY A 284 11.88 -4.44 -29.35
C GLY A 284 10.42 -4.69 -28.91
N ARG A 285 9.78 -3.73 -28.25
CA ARG A 285 8.41 -3.84 -27.72
C ARG A 285 7.39 -3.37 -28.74
N SER A 286 6.21 -3.99 -28.71
CA SER A 286 5.07 -3.47 -29.46
C SER A 286 4.53 -2.17 -28.84
N ILE A 287 3.82 -1.37 -29.64
CA ILE A 287 3.14 -0.15 -29.18
C ILE A 287 2.12 -0.48 -28.07
N LYS A 288 1.34 -1.56 -28.22
CA LYS A 288 0.35 -2.00 -27.21
C LYS A 288 0.99 -2.38 -25.88
N GLU A 289 2.13 -3.07 -25.89
CA GLU A 289 2.88 -3.38 -24.66
C GLU A 289 3.40 -2.11 -23.98
N SER A 290 3.90 -1.18 -24.79
CA SER A 290 4.40 0.11 -24.30
C SER A 290 3.28 0.97 -23.72
N SER A 291 2.06 0.89 -24.28
CA SER A 291 0.85 1.58 -23.79
C SER A 291 0.60 1.29 -22.31
N ARG A 292 0.64 0.01 -21.89
CA ARG A 292 0.43 -0.38 -20.49
C ARG A 292 1.50 0.17 -19.56
N GLU A 293 2.74 0.27 -20.04
CA GLU A 293 3.84 0.86 -19.27
C GLU A 293 3.70 2.39 -19.17
N ILE A 294 3.34 3.05 -20.27
CA ILE A 294 3.11 4.50 -20.30
C ILE A 294 1.95 4.88 -19.36
N SER A 295 0.86 4.11 -19.31
CA SER A 295 -0.23 4.32 -18.34
C SER A 295 0.30 4.34 -16.91
N GLN A 296 1.21 3.42 -16.57
CA GLN A 296 1.83 3.40 -15.24
C GLN A 296 2.72 4.62 -15.00
N TYR A 297 3.41 5.12 -16.03
CA TYR A 297 4.27 6.30 -15.92
C TYR A 297 3.43 7.57 -15.69
N VAL A 298 2.40 7.80 -16.50
CA VAL A 298 1.50 8.97 -16.39
C VAL A 298 0.53 8.90 -15.20
N ALA A 299 0.46 7.74 -14.53
CA ALA A 299 -0.16 7.56 -13.22
C ALA A 299 0.82 7.78 -12.05
N GLY A 300 2.03 8.29 -12.31
CA GLY A 300 3.02 8.65 -11.30
C GLY A 300 3.92 7.49 -10.82
N ALA A 301 3.95 6.39 -11.58
CA ALA A 301 4.81 5.24 -11.37
C ALA A 301 4.72 4.58 -9.97
N GLN A 302 3.56 4.63 -9.30
CA GLN A 302 3.39 4.27 -7.87
C GLN A 302 3.35 2.76 -7.53
N ARG A 303 3.67 1.85 -8.46
CA ARG A 303 3.56 0.39 -8.25
C ARG A 303 4.37 -0.13 -7.04
N SER A 304 3.71 -0.62 -6.00
CA SER A 304 4.39 -1.27 -4.86
C SER A 304 5.23 -2.46 -5.31
N ILE A 305 6.48 -2.57 -4.83
CA ILE A 305 7.40 -3.68 -5.12
C ILE A 305 7.63 -4.43 -3.80
N GLY A 306 7.57 -5.75 -3.79
CA GLY A 306 7.87 -6.55 -2.59
C GLY A 306 9.38 -6.55 -2.27
N SER A 307 9.74 -6.51 -1.00
CA SER A 307 11.07 -6.89 -0.50
C SER A 307 11.16 -8.40 -0.28
N ALA A 308 12.38 -8.89 -0.04
CA ALA A 308 12.66 -10.32 0.12
C ALA A 308 11.94 -10.97 1.33
N ASP A 309 11.40 -10.16 2.24
CA ASP A 309 10.57 -10.58 3.37
C ASP A 309 9.05 -10.49 3.10
N GLY A 310 8.66 -10.21 1.85
CA GLY A 310 7.26 -10.12 1.43
C GLY A 310 6.52 -8.86 1.88
N SER A 311 7.17 -7.95 2.61
CA SER A 311 6.62 -6.59 2.83
C SER A 311 6.74 -5.77 1.53
N PRO A 312 5.90 -4.76 1.28
CA PRO A 312 6.22 -3.79 0.25
C PRO A 312 7.50 -3.11 0.66
N ARG A 313 8.52 -3.24 -0.19
CA ARG A 313 9.69 -2.40 -0.16
C ARG A 313 9.19 -0.96 -0.16
N GLU A 314 9.55 -0.19 0.87
CA GLU A 314 9.36 1.26 0.88
C GLU A 314 9.78 1.79 -0.49
N SER A 315 8.80 2.31 -1.23
CA SER A 315 9.04 2.73 -2.59
C SER A 315 10.03 3.89 -2.55
N ASP A 316 10.96 4.00 -3.51
CA ASP A 316 11.85 5.17 -3.65
C ASP A 316 11.06 6.47 -4.03
N GLY A 317 9.79 6.59 -3.63
CA GLY A 317 8.83 7.66 -3.89
C GLY A 317 7.97 7.48 -5.15
N PHE A 318 7.30 8.55 -5.55
CA PHE A 318 6.50 8.66 -6.77
C PHE A 318 7.27 9.43 -7.87
N TRP A 319 6.64 9.61 -9.02
CA TRP A 319 7.10 10.52 -10.06
C TRP A 319 5.99 11.49 -10.43
N ASN A 320 6.26 12.80 -10.36
CA ASN A 320 5.35 13.84 -10.81
C ASN A 320 6.11 14.87 -11.65
N SER A 321 6.38 14.54 -12.92
CA SER A 321 7.16 15.39 -13.80
C SER A 321 6.89 15.11 -15.29
N ALA A 322 7.73 15.67 -16.15
CA ALA A 322 7.68 15.54 -17.60
C ALA A 322 8.55 14.36 -18.11
N ALA A 323 7.96 13.48 -18.92
CA ALA A 323 8.69 12.46 -19.68
C ALA A 323 8.71 12.82 -21.17
N PHE A 324 9.89 12.95 -21.75
CA PHE A 324 10.07 13.25 -23.17
C PHE A 324 10.67 12.06 -23.91
N SER A 325 9.94 11.51 -24.87
CA SER A 325 10.34 10.38 -25.70
C SER A 325 10.56 10.77 -27.17
N THR A 326 11.33 9.95 -27.89
CA THR A 326 11.39 9.95 -29.35
C THR A 326 11.05 8.59 -29.95
N SER A 327 10.41 8.60 -31.11
CA SER A 327 10.09 7.37 -31.87
C SER A 327 10.07 7.65 -33.39
N ASN A 328 10.03 6.59 -34.20
CA ASN A 328 9.79 6.72 -35.63
C ASN A 328 8.30 6.65 -35.97
N GLU A 329 7.54 5.82 -35.26
CA GLU A 329 6.09 5.66 -35.38
C GLU A 329 5.34 6.31 -34.21
N PRO A 330 4.07 6.72 -34.38
CA PRO A 330 3.25 7.20 -33.27
C PRO A 330 3.05 6.11 -32.21
N LEU A 331 2.97 6.52 -30.95
CA LEU A 331 2.66 5.69 -29.80
C LEU A 331 1.15 5.69 -29.46
N LYS A 332 0.37 6.61 -30.05
CA LYS A 332 -1.10 6.59 -29.98
C LYS A 332 -1.69 5.59 -30.98
N PHE A 333 -2.79 4.95 -30.58
CA PHE A 333 -3.59 4.05 -31.44
C PHE A 333 -5.06 4.01 -30.97
N SER A 334 -5.96 3.56 -31.85
CA SER A 334 -7.40 3.48 -31.57
C SER A 334 -7.73 2.45 -30.47
N GLY A 335 -8.63 2.82 -29.55
CA GLY A 335 -9.04 2.00 -28.41
C GLY A 335 -8.12 2.11 -27.20
N GLN A 336 -7.33 3.19 -27.10
CA GLN A 336 -6.56 3.52 -25.92
C GLN A 336 -7.46 3.98 -24.77
N THR A 337 -6.97 3.79 -23.54
CA THR A 337 -7.65 4.23 -22.32
C THR A 337 -7.67 5.76 -22.23
N GLU A 338 -8.69 6.32 -21.57
CA GLU A 338 -8.89 7.76 -21.42
C GLU A 338 -7.68 8.49 -20.79
N ASP A 339 -7.01 7.86 -19.82
CA ASP A 339 -5.81 8.39 -19.17
C ASP A 339 -4.64 8.56 -20.16
N LEU A 340 -4.44 7.62 -21.08
CA LEU A 340 -3.42 7.74 -22.13
C LEU A 340 -3.83 8.70 -23.22
N ALA A 341 -5.10 8.67 -23.64
CA ALA A 341 -5.62 9.56 -24.66
C ALA A 341 -5.40 11.03 -24.28
N SER A 342 -5.56 11.35 -22.99
CA SER A 342 -5.38 12.69 -22.41
C SER A 342 -3.94 13.03 -21.99
N ARG A 343 -3.10 12.08 -21.55
CA ARG A 343 -1.77 12.34 -20.96
C ARG A 343 -0.56 11.89 -21.79
N LEU A 344 -0.78 11.26 -22.94
CA LEU A 344 0.27 11.07 -23.95
C LEU A 344 0.06 12.11 -25.06
N HIS A 345 1.07 12.92 -25.35
CA HIS A 345 1.00 13.90 -26.43
C HIS A 345 2.04 13.61 -27.49
N GLU A 346 1.69 13.89 -28.75
CA GLU A 346 2.58 13.61 -29.87
C GLU A 346 2.88 14.89 -30.64
N VAL A 347 4.17 15.11 -30.89
CA VAL A 347 4.65 16.24 -31.69
C VAL A 347 5.42 15.68 -32.87
N SER A 348 4.89 15.91 -34.07
CA SER A 348 5.51 15.45 -35.31
C SER A 348 6.68 16.34 -35.70
N ALA A 349 7.79 15.70 -36.08
CA ALA A 349 8.95 16.34 -36.69
C ALA A 349 8.58 17.11 -37.99
N PRO A 350 9.38 18.10 -38.44
CA PRO A 350 10.71 18.50 -37.96
C PRO A 350 10.70 19.46 -36.76
N PHE A 351 11.81 19.50 -36.01
CA PHE A 351 11.99 20.36 -34.83
C PHE A 351 12.94 21.54 -35.06
N PHE A 352 13.94 21.39 -35.92
CA PHE A 352 14.84 22.48 -36.27
C PHE A 352 14.86 22.67 -37.79
N PRO A 353 15.10 23.90 -38.27
CA PRO A 353 15.21 24.14 -39.70
C PRO A 353 16.39 23.37 -40.30
N ASN A 354 16.25 22.90 -41.54
CA ASN A 354 17.33 22.25 -42.28
C ASN A 354 18.31 23.32 -42.82
N LYS A 355 19.11 23.90 -41.93
CA LYS A 355 20.08 24.98 -42.22
C LYS A 355 21.49 24.57 -41.79
N PHE A 356 22.48 25.15 -42.45
CA PHE A 356 23.90 25.04 -42.10
C PHE A 356 24.39 26.36 -41.52
N VAL A 357 25.36 26.27 -40.63
CA VAL A 357 25.97 27.40 -39.91
C VAL A 357 27.48 27.23 -39.87
N ASP A 358 28.20 28.34 -39.78
CA ASP A 358 29.65 28.35 -39.63
C ASP A 358 30.11 28.08 -38.19
N SER A 359 31.42 28.26 -37.93
CA SER A 359 31.99 28.09 -36.59
C SER A 359 31.48 29.11 -35.58
N GLU A 360 31.02 30.28 -36.02
CA GLU A 360 30.49 31.36 -35.18
C GLU A 360 28.97 31.26 -34.99
N GLY A 361 28.29 30.39 -35.74
CA GLY A 361 26.84 30.16 -35.63
C GLY A 361 26.01 30.97 -36.63
N ALA A 362 26.67 31.70 -37.54
CA ALA A 362 25.98 32.42 -38.60
C ALA A 362 25.57 31.48 -39.74
N PRO A 363 24.46 31.75 -40.46
CA PRO A 363 24.03 30.94 -41.60
C PRO A 363 25.12 30.80 -42.67
N ALA A 364 25.35 29.58 -43.16
CA ALA A 364 26.38 29.27 -44.15
C ALA A 364 25.88 28.28 -45.20
N ASP A 365 26.51 28.29 -46.38
CA ASP A 365 26.17 27.36 -47.46
C ASP A 365 26.68 25.93 -47.18
N PRO A 366 25.93 24.88 -47.58
CA PRO A 366 26.40 23.49 -47.47
C PRO A 366 27.71 23.27 -48.22
N GLY A 367 28.74 22.74 -47.53
CA GLY A 367 30.02 22.39 -48.14
C GLY A 367 31.15 23.42 -48.00
N LEU A 368 30.87 24.61 -47.43
CA LEU A 368 31.92 25.53 -46.99
C LEU A 368 32.79 24.87 -45.91
N GLY A 369 34.11 25.02 -45.97
CA GLY A 369 35.04 24.41 -45.00
C GLY A 369 34.74 24.88 -43.58
N GLY A 370 34.22 23.99 -42.74
CA GLY A 370 33.82 24.29 -41.36
C GLY A 370 32.31 24.49 -41.15
N ALA A 371 31.49 24.49 -42.21
CA ALA A 371 30.04 24.53 -42.08
C ALA A 371 29.48 23.23 -41.47
N GLU A 372 28.61 23.36 -40.48
CA GLU A 372 27.91 22.24 -39.85
C GLU A 372 26.40 22.44 -39.81
N HIS A 373 25.63 21.36 -39.86
CA HIS A 373 24.17 21.41 -39.79
C HIS A 373 23.72 21.92 -38.40
N ILE A 374 22.70 22.78 -38.35
CA ILE A 374 22.28 23.43 -37.11
C ILE A 374 21.94 22.43 -36.00
N SER A 375 21.22 21.35 -36.31
CA SER A 375 20.93 20.31 -35.31
C SER A 375 22.19 19.65 -34.72
N LYS A 376 23.28 19.56 -35.49
CA LYS A 376 24.55 19.03 -34.99
C LYS A 376 25.24 20.04 -34.08
N ARG A 377 25.22 21.34 -34.45
CA ARG A 377 25.73 22.45 -33.63
C ARG A 377 24.99 22.56 -32.30
N LEU A 378 23.66 22.66 -32.32
CA LEU A 378 22.85 22.78 -31.10
C LEU A 378 23.04 21.57 -30.18
N LYS A 379 23.12 20.36 -30.74
CA LYS A 379 23.43 19.14 -29.97
C LYS A 379 24.82 19.17 -29.35
N ARG A 380 25.81 19.80 -30.01
CA ARG A 380 27.17 19.97 -29.50
C ARG A 380 27.20 21.02 -28.38
N LEU A 381 26.63 22.21 -28.61
CA LEU A 381 26.51 23.28 -27.62
C LEU A 381 25.82 22.80 -26.34
N ALA A 382 24.67 22.13 -26.47
CA ALA A 382 23.94 21.54 -25.33
C ALA A 382 24.78 20.52 -24.52
N LYS A 383 25.67 19.75 -25.17
CA LYS A 383 26.58 18.81 -24.50
C LYS A 383 27.79 19.48 -23.85
N GLU A 384 28.23 20.60 -24.40
CA GLU A 384 29.38 21.38 -23.93
C GLU A 384 29.01 22.28 -22.75
N PHE A 385 27.76 22.78 -22.71
CA PHE A 385 27.27 23.78 -21.76
C PHE A 385 25.96 23.38 -21.04
N GLY A 386 25.69 22.08 -20.86
CA GLY A 386 24.52 21.61 -20.13
C GLY A 386 24.51 21.97 -18.62
N GLY A 387 23.31 22.04 -18.03
CA GLY A 387 23.04 22.27 -16.61
C GLY A 387 22.80 23.72 -16.20
N TRP A 388 23.25 24.69 -17.00
CA TRP A 388 23.15 26.11 -16.68
C TRP A 388 21.73 26.68 -16.62
N PRO A 389 20.79 26.33 -17.52
CA PRO A 389 19.44 26.90 -17.47
C PRO A 389 18.70 26.64 -16.16
N LEU A 390 18.76 25.40 -15.64
CA LEU A 390 18.21 25.08 -14.32
C LEU A 390 18.89 25.88 -13.21
N GLU A 391 20.22 25.97 -13.22
CA GLU A 391 20.97 26.72 -12.21
C GLU A 391 20.64 28.21 -12.22
N TRP A 392 20.48 28.83 -13.40
CA TRP A 392 20.04 30.22 -13.51
C TRP A 392 18.61 30.42 -12.99
N ALA A 393 17.70 29.48 -13.27
CA ALA A 393 16.34 29.51 -12.73
C ALA A 393 16.31 29.39 -11.18
N ILE A 394 17.14 28.52 -10.61
CA ILE A 394 17.32 28.40 -9.15
C ILE A 394 17.86 29.71 -8.56
N ARG A 395 18.91 30.30 -9.14
CA ARG A 395 19.51 31.56 -8.69
C ARG A 395 18.54 32.74 -8.76
N LYS A 396 17.65 32.75 -9.76
CA LYS A 396 16.55 33.72 -9.89
C LYS A 396 15.39 33.48 -8.91
N GLY A 397 15.45 32.42 -8.09
CA GLY A 397 14.40 32.12 -7.12
C GLY A 397 13.08 31.67 -7.73
N MET A 398 13.08 31.15 -8.97
CA MET A 398 11.85 30.74 -9.68
C MET A 398 11.07 29.65 -8.92
N TYR A 399 11.77 28.86 -8.10
CA TYR A 399 11.23 27.73 -7.36
C TYR A 399 10.88 28.04 -5.90
N ARG A 400 10.90 29.32 -5.50
CA ARG A 400 10.42 29.76 -4.18
C ARG A 400 8.90 29.71 -4.10
N ALA A 401 8.35 29.43 -2.92
CA ALA A 401 6.90 29.28 -2.71
C ALA A 401 6.08 30.45 -3.28
N GLU A 402 6.54 31.69 -3.04
CA GLU A 402 5.89 32.91 -3.55
C GLU A 402 5.84 32.98 -5.08
N ASN A 403 6.88 32.49 -5.75
CA ASN A 403 7.04 32.54 -7.19
C ASN A 403 6.32 31.36 -7.86
N LEU A 404 6.30 30.19 -7.22
CA LEU A 404 5.44 29.07 -7.60
C LEU A 404 3.96 29.47 -7.58
N ALA A 405 3.52 30.22 -6.56
CA ALA A 405 2.15 30.74 -6.49
C ALA A 405 1.84 31.73 -7.63
N LYS A 406 2.80 32.59 -8.02
CA LYS A 406 2.64 33.49 -9.17
C LYS A 406 2.58 32.72 -10.50
N LEU A 407 3.40 31.67 -10.66
CA LEU A 407 3.38 30.79 -11.82
C LEU A 407 2.05 30.03 -11.93
N LYS A 408 1.51 29.54 -10.82
CA LYS A 408 0.17 28.93 -10.75
C LYS A 408 -0.91 29.91 -11.18
N LYS A 409 -0.85 31.16 -10.71
CA LYS A 409 -1.79 32.20 -11.15
C LYS A 409 -1.70 32.45 -12.66
N PHE A 410 -0.49 32.57 -13.20
CA PHE A 410 -0.27 32.77 -14.63
C PHE A 410 -0.78 31.58 -15.47
N HIS A 411 -0.57 30.36 -15.00
CA HIS A 411 -1.13 29.15 -15.60
C HIS A 411 -2.66 29.18 -15.66
N LEU A 412 -3.32 29.57 -14.56
CA LEU A 412 -4.78 29.70 -14.51
C LEU A 412 -5.30 30.79 -15.48
N GLU A 413 -4.57 31.89 -15.65
CA GLU A 413 -4.91 32.95 -16.62
C GLU A 413 -4.82 32.43 -18.07
N LEU A 414 -3.77 31.68 -18.41
CA LEU A 414 -3.63 31.02 -19.70
C LEU A 414 -4.74 29.98 -19.93
N CYS A 415 -5.05 29.17 -18.92
CA CYS A 415 -6.17 28.22 -18.97
C CYS A 415 -7.50 28.94 -19.20
N ALA A 416 -7.78 30.03 -18.50
CA ALA A 416 -9.01 30.80 -18.70
C ALA A 416 -9.14 31.36 -20.13
N LYS A 417 -8.02 31.63 -20.81
CA LYS A 417 -7.97 32.13 -22.18
C LYS A 417 -8.21 31.04 -23.24
N TYR A 418 -7.69 29.83 -23.03
CA TYR A 418 -7.65 28.78 -24.07
C TYR A 418 -8.50 27.54 -23.77
N ARG A 419 -8.99 27.36 -22.54
CA ARG A 419 -9.77 26.18 -22.15
C ARG A 419 -11.13 26.15 -22.86
N PRO A 420 -11.51 25.02 -23.49
CA PRO A 420 -12.86 24.84 -24.03
C PRO A 420 -13.96 24.94 -22.95
N ALA A 421 -15.18 25.31 -23.34
CA ALA A 421 -16.31 25.44 -22.41
C ALA A 421 -16.75 24.09 -21.80
N GLU A 422 -16.42 22.98 -22.46
CA GLU A 422 -16.74 21.62 -22.02
C GLU A 422 -15.62 21.06 -21.13
N GLY A 423 -16.00 20.42 -20.02
CA GLY A 423 -15.07 19.72 -19.13
C GLY A 423 -14.55 18.39 -19.71
N GLY A 424 -13.73 17.65 -18.96
CA GLY A 424 -13.22 16.33 -19.37
C GLY A 424 -11.89 16.39 -20.13
N ILE A 425 -11.66 15.45 -21.05
CA ILE A 425 -10.39 15.26 -21.81
C ILE A 425 -9.89 16.57 -22.42
N ALA A 426 -10.78 17.36 -23.03
CA ALA A 426 -10.43 18.61 -23.67
C ALA A 426 -9.90 19.67 -22.69
N GLY A 427 -10.50 19.74 -21.50
CA GLY A 427 -10.03 20.60 -20.41
C GLY A 427 -8.64 20.19 -19.91
N THR A 428 -8.42 18.90 -19.71
CA THR A 428 -7.12 18.35 -19.26
C THR A 428 -6.00 18.66 -20.26
N ILE A 429 -6.25 18.48 -21.57
CA ILE A 429 -5.26 18.76 -22.62
C ILE A 429 -4.89 20.25 -22.65
N ALA A 430 -5.88 21.14 -22.50
CA ALA A 430 -5.64 22.58 -22.46
C ALA A 430 -4.79 22.96 -21.23
N GLU A 431 -5.09 22.43 -20.04
CA GLU A 431 -4.32 22.66 -18.82
C GLU A 431 -2.86 22.22 -18.99
N MET A 432 -2.60 21.06 -19.62
CA MET A 432 -1.25 20.57 -19.87
C MET A 432 -0.49 21.46 -20.86
N HIS A 433 -1.09 21.83 -21.99
CA HIS A 433 -0.42 22.69 -22.99
C HIS A 433 -0.06 24.05 -22.40
N MET A 434 -0.95 24.64 -21.59
CA MET A 434 -0.67 25.92 -20.96
C MET A 434 0.45 25.82 -19.91
N ALA A 435 0.60 24.68 -19.25
CA ALA A 435 1.77 24.44 -18.38
C ALA A 435 3.09 24.45 -19.16
N TRP A 436 3.09 23.95 -20.42
CA TRP A 436 4.28 23.98 -21.27
C TRP A 436 4.66 25.40 -21.66
N VAL A 437 3.66 26.26 -21.87
CA VAL A 437 3.86 27.69 -22.12
C VAL A 437 4.49 28.36 -20.90
N VAL A 438 4.01 28.07 -19.68
CA VAL A 438 4.61 28.55 -18.43
C VAL A 438 6.09 28.15 -18.36
N GLY A 439 6.42 26.88 -18.64
CA GLY A 439 7.81 26.42 -18.70
C GLY A 439 8.67 27.12 -19.75
N ALA A 440 8.10 27.46 -20.91
CA ALA A 440 8.81 28.21 -21.96
C ALA A 440 9.09 29.65 -21.53
N HIS A 441 8.17 30.31 -20.81
CA HIS A 441 8.43 31.62 -20.21
C HIS A 441 9.50 31.56 -19.12
N MET A 442 9.46 30.56 -18.24
CA MET A 442 10.50 30.34 -17.23
C MET A 442 11.88 30.15 -17.88
N LEU A 443 11.96 29.28 -18.89
CA LEU A 443 13.20 29.01 -19.61
C LEU A 443 13.70 30.26 -20.35
N GLY A 444 12.81 30.97 -21.04
CA GLY A 444 13.13 32.20 -21.74
C GLY A 444 13.74 33.25 -20.83
N GLN A 445 13.18 33.46 -19.63
CA GLN A 445 13.78 34.37 -18.64
C GLN A 445 15.11 33.86 -18.06
N ALA A 446 15.26 32.54 -17.88
CA ALA A 446 16.50 31.96 -17.36
C ALA A 446 17.68 32.12 -18.35
N ILE A 447 17.45 31.93 -19.65
CA ILE A 447 18.50 32.02 -20.68
C ILE A 447 18.64 33.42 -21.30
N GLY A 448 17.68 34.32 -21.06
CA GLY A 448 17.69 35.69 -21.61
C GLY A 448 16.99 35.85 -22.97
N VAL A 449 16.15 34.88 -23.36
CA VAL A 449 15.36 34.88 -24.60
C VAL A 449 13.85 34.89 -24.24
N PRO A 450 13.29 36.02 -23.77
CA PRO A 450 11.91 36.06 -23.25
C PRO A 450 10.84 35.75 -24.31
N THR A 451 11.15 35.99 -25.60
CA THR A 451 10.28 35.68 -26.74
C THR A 451 9.97 34.18 -26.89
N LEU A 452 10.75 33.30 -26.25
CA LEU A 452 10.55 31.86 -26.29
C LEU A 452 9.15 31.45 -25.79
N GLY A 453 8.67 32.10 -24.72
CA GLY A 453 7.35 31.83 -24.16
C GLY A 453 6.21 32.24 -25.10
N GLU A 454 6.32 33.42 -25.72
CA GLU A 454 5.33 33.94 -26.67
C GLU A 454 5.21 33.06 -27.93
N VAL A 455 6.35 32.54 -28.41
CA VAL A 455 6.39 31.61 -29.54
C VAL A 455 5.76 30.26 -29.16
N ALA A 456 6.02 29.77 -27.95
CA ALA A 456 5.41 28.54 -27.44
C ALA A 456 3.89 28.68 -27.26
N GLU A 457 3.39 29.82 -26.77
CA GLU A 457 1.94 30.08 -26.64
C GLU A 457 1.22 30.02 -27.99
N LYS A 458 1.80 30.65 -29.02
CA LYS A 458 1.25 30.60 -30.39
C LYS A 458 1.19 29.18 -30.93
N GLU A 459 2.24 28.40 -30.73
CA GLU A 459 2.26 26.99 -31.14
C GLU A 459 1.24 26.15 -30.36
N ALA A 460 1.17 26.32 -29.04
CA ALA A 460 0.24 25.59 -28.19
C ALA A 460 -1.22 25.85 -28.63
N ALA A 461 -1.57 27.13 -28.83
CA ALA A 461 -2.89 27.53 -29.30
C ALA A 461 -3.23 26.92 -30.67
N ALA A 462 -2.29 26.91 -31.61
CA ALA A 462 -2.49 26.35 -32.94
C ALA A 462 -2.70 24.82 -32.93
N ARG A 463 -2.10 24.11 -31.97
CA ARG A 463 -2.17 22.64 -31.87
C ARG A 463 -3.32 22.14 -31.02
N LEU A 464 -3.88 22.97 -30.13
CA LEU A 464 -4.81 22.54 -29.10
C LEU A 464 -6.03 21.80 -29.68
N GLN A 465 -6.68 22.36 -30.70
CA GLN A 465 -7.86 21.74 -31.33
C GLN A 465 -7.55 20.38 -31.95
N ALA A 466 -6.45 20.27 -32.71
CA ALA A 466 -6.04 19.01 -33.29
C ALA A 466 -5.69 17.95 -32.21
N ALA A 467 -5.09 18.37 -31.09
CA ALA A 467 -4.79 17.48 -29.98
C ALA A 467 -6.06 16.95 -29.28
N ILE A 468 -7.08 17.78 -29.13
CA ILE A 468 -8.39 17.40 -28.58
C ILE A 468 -9.09 16.39 -29.51
N GLN A 469 -9.13 16.68 -30.81
CA GLN A 469 -9.76 15.79 -31.79
C GLN A 469 -9.10 14.41 -31.82
N VAL A 470 -7.76 14.37 -31.89
CA VAL A 470 -7.01 13.10 -31.88
C VAL A 470 -7.23 12.33 -30.57
N ALA A 471 -7.41 12.99 -29.43
CA ALA A 471 -7.71 12.31 -28.18
C ALA A 471 -9.11 11.70 -28.16
N ALA A 472 -10.10 12.40 -28.71
CA ALA A 472 -11.47 11.90 -28.85
C ALA A 472 -11.56 10.68 -29.79
N GLU A 473 -10.91 10.75 -30.94
CA GLU A 473 -10.88 9.65 -31.94
C GLU A 473 -10.23 8.36 -31.39
N ASN A 474 -9.32 8.48 -30.42
CA ASN A 474 -8.62 7.33 -29.86
C ASN A 474 -9.32 6.70 -28.64
N ASN A 475 -10.31 7.37 -28.01
CA ASN A 475 -11.02 6.93 -26.80
C ASN A 475 -12.46 6.46 -27.11
N VAL A 476 -12.62 5.35 -27.83
CA VAL A 476 -13.93 4.73 -28.05
C VAL A 476 -14.39 4.05 -26.76
N SER A 477 -15.63 4.32 -26.33
CA SER A 477 -16.16 3.80 -25.06
C SER A 477 -16.51 2.30 -25.14
N ASP A 478 -16.46 1.59 -24.01
CA ASP A 478 -16.67 0.14 -23.99
C ASP A 478 -18.10 -0.26 -24.37
N HIS A 479 -19.10 0.59 -24.14
CA HIS A 479 -20.47 0.31 -24.59
C HIS A 479 -20.65 0.45 -26.11
N GLU A 480 -19.95 1.39 -26.74
CA GLU A 480 -19.91 1.54 -28.20
C GLU A 480 -19.17 0.38 -28.85
N LYS A 481 -17.99 0.01 -28.32
CA LYS A 481 -17.25 -1.18 -28.77
C LYS A 481 -18.10 -2.46 -28.66
N LEU A 482 -18.85 -2.60 -27.56
CA LEU A 482 -19.75 -3.75 -27.38
C LEU A 482 -20.85 -3.75 -28.44
N TRP A 483 -21.43 -2.59 -28.72
CA TRP A 483 -22.48 -2.47 -29.74
C TRP A 483 -21.94 -2.76 -31.14
N GLU A 484 -20.79 -2.21 -31.54
CA GLU A 484 -20.17 -2.48 -32.84
C GLU A 484 -19.85 -3.97 -33.05
N ALA A 485 -19.29 -4.62 -32.02
CA ALA A 485 -19.01 -6.05 -32.08
C ALA A 485 -20.29 -6.89 -32.17
N LEU A 486 -21.35 -6.51 -31.44
CA LEU A 486 -22.65 -7.14 -31.55
C LEU A 486 -23.29 -6.91 -32.94
N ASP A 487 -23.23 -5.70 -33.47
CA ASP A 487 -23.80 -5.35 -34.77
C ASP A 487 -23.09 -6.07 -35.92
N ALA A 488 -21.76 -6.25 -35.83
CA ALA A 488 -21.00 -7.06 -36.77
C ALA A 488 -21.47 -8.53 -36.79
N LEU A 489 -21.79 -9.10 -35.63
CA LEU A 489 -22.33 -10.46 -35.51
C LEU A 489 -23.77 -10.56 -36.05
N ARG A 490 -24.55 -9.48 -35.99
CA ARG A 490 -25.93 -9.40 -36.49
C ARG A 490 -26.03 -9.60 -38.01
N ILE A 491 -24.95 -9.35 -38.76
CA ILE A 491 -24.89 -9.50 -40.23
C ILE A 491 -25.13 -10.96 -40.66
N GLU A 492 -24.81 -11.94 -39.80
CA GLU A 492 -25.06 -13.35 -40.07
C GLU A 492 -26.55 -13.72 -39.87
N LYS A 493 -27.41 -13.36 -40.84
CA LYS A 493 -28.87 -13.58 -40.78
C LYS A 493 -29.28 -15.03 -40.49
N SER A 494 -28.48 -16.02 -40.90
CA SER A 494 -28.72 -17.44 -40.61
C SER A 494 -28.58 -17.81 -39.13
N ALA A 495 -27.83 -17.03 -38.34
CA ALA A 495 -27.65 -17.23 -36.90
C ALA A 495 -28.74 -16.55 -36.06
N PHE A 496 -29.43 -15.56 -36.63
CA PHE A 496 -30.50 -14.75 -36.02
C PHE A 496 -31.72 -14.66 -36.95
N PRO A 497 -32.47 -15.76 -37.12
CA PRO A 497 -33.67 -15.76 -37.98
C PRO A 497 -34.77 -14.85 -37.41
N ASP A 498 -35.71 -14.48 -38.28
CA ASP A 498 -36.92 -13.78 -37.87
C ASP A 498 -37.79 -14.68 -36.98
N MET A 499 -38.52 -14.04 -36.05
CA MET A 499 -39.32 -14.73 -35.04
C MET A 499 -40.34 -15.72 -35.65
N ASP A 500 -40.88 -15.40 -36.82
CA ASP A 500 -41.87 -16.23 -37.53
C ASP A 500 -41.24 -17.45 -38.23
N ASP A 501 -39.94 -17.39 -38.54
CA ASP A 501 -39.20 -18.44 -39.25
C ASP A 501 -38.50 -19.43 -38.32
N LEU A 502 -38.44 -19.13 -37.02
CA LEU A 502 -37.89 -19.98 -35.97
C LEU A 502 -38.37 -21.46 -36.01
N PRO A 503 -39.66 -21.78 -36.24
CA PRO A 503 -40.15 -23.16 -36.30
C PRO A 503 -39.60 -23.96 -37.50
N THR A 504 -39.23 -23.27 -38.58
CA THR A 504 -38.72 -23.87 -39.82
C THR A 504 -37.19 -24.00 -39.75
N ALA A 505 -36.51 -22.96 -39.26
CA ALA A 505 -35.06 -22.94 -39.02
C ALA A 505 -34.59 -24.06 -38.06
N SER A 506 -35.45 -24.46 -37.11
CA SER A 506 -35.22 -25.60 -36.20
C SER A 506 -35.20 -26.96 -36.91
N LYS A 507 -35.86 -27.12 -38.06
CA LYS A 507 -35.97 -28.41 -38.78
C LYS A 507 -34.86 -28.64 -39.79
N GLU A 508 -34.24 -27.58 -40.29
CA GLU A 508 -33.20 -27.62 -41.33
C GLU A 508 -31.79 -27.93 -40.78
N GLY A 509 -31.64 -28.17 -39.48
CA GLY A 509 -30.40 -28.69 -38.90
C GLY A 509 -29.33 -27.64 -38.57
N PHE A 510 -29.68 -26.35 -38.43
CA PHE A 510 -28.75 -25.35 -37.93
C PHE A 510 -28.30 -25.69 -36.51
N ARG A 511 -26.98 -25.88 -36.33
CA ARG A 511 -26.39 -26.51 -35.13
C ARG A 511 -26.25 -25.63 -33.88
N ARG A 512 -26.69 -24.36 -33.88
CA ARG A 512 -26.80 -23.50 -32.67
C ARG A 512 -27.42 -22.15 -33.05
N LEU A 513 -28.70 -21.94 -32.71
CA LEU A 513 -29.34 -20.61 -32.79
C LEU A 513 -28.64 -19.66 -31.79
N ARG A 514 -28.15 -18.50 -32.27
CA ARG A 514 -27.48 -17.48 -31.45
C ARG A 514 -28.45 -16.43 -30.91
N GLY A 515 -29.68 -16.41 -31.42
CA GLY A 515 -30.72 -15.48 -31.04
C GLY A 515 -31.84 -15.45 -32.09
N PHE A 516 -32.62 -14.37 -32.10
CA PHE A 516 -33.63 -14.11 -33.14
C PHE A 516 -33.95 -12.61 -33.22
N TYR A 517 -34.54 -12.20 -34.33
CA TYR A 517 -35.02 -10.84 -34.54
C TYR A 517 -36.55 -10.79 -34.61
N ASN A 518 -37.17 -9.80 -33.97
CA ASN A 518 -38.59 -9.52 -34.11
C ASN A 518 -38.79 -8.26 -34.97
N PRO A 519 -39.22 -8.40 -36.23
CA PRO A 519 -39.39 -7.26 -37.13
C PRO A 519 -40.51 -6.31 -36.70
N ASP A 520 -41.57 -6.80 -36.05
CA ASP A 520 -42.71 -5.98 -35.62
C ASP A 520 -42.35 -5.00 -34.49
N THR A 521 -41.40 -5.38 -33.64
CA THR A 521 -40.98 -4.59 -32.47
C THR A 521 -39.57 -4.01 -32.59
N SER A 522 -38.85 -4.33 -33.67
CA SER A 522 -37.42 -4.03 -33.85
C SER A 522 -36.52 -4.56 -32.71
N GLU A 523 -36.99 -5.60 -32.00
CA GLU A 523 -36.27 -6.20 -30.88
C GLU A 523 -35.36 -7.32 -31.38
N TRP A 524 -34.07 -7.20 -31.08
CA TRP A 524 -33.09 -8.24 -31.33
C TRP A 524 -32.72 -8.95 -30.03
N TRP A 525 -32.90 -10.27 -30.02
CA TRP A 525 -32.72 -11.10 -28.85
C TRP A 525 -31.50 -11.99 -29.01
N VAL A 526 -30.53 -11.83 -28.12
CA VAL A 526 -29.20 -12.47 -28.20
C VAL A 526 -28.95 -13.30 -26.95
N VAL A 527 -28.41 -14.51 -27.09
CA VAL A 527 -28.04 -15.34 -25.92
C VAL A 527 -26.80 -14.79 -25.23
N ASN A 528 -26.74 -14.87 -23.89
CA ASN A 528 -25.61 -14.32 -23.12
C ASN A 528 -24.22 -14.80 -23.60
N PRO A 529 -23.98 -16.08 -23.97
CA PRO A 529 -22.69 -16.50 -24.51
C PRO A 529 -22.21 -15.70 -25.72
N VAL A 530 -23.11 -15.22 -26.59
CA VAL A 530 -22.77 -14.42 -27.77
C VAL A 530 -22.43 -12.98 -27.37
N VAL A 531 -23.08 -12.44 -26.34
CA VAL A 531 -22.72 -11.14 -25.77
C VAL A 531 -21.33 -11.18 -25.12
N GLN A 532 -21.00 -12.29 -24.45
CA GLN A 532 -19.66 -12.51 -23.89
C GLN A 532 -18.60 -12.67 -25.00
N GLU A 533 -18.93 -13.37 -26.09
CA GLU A 533 -18.06 -13.50 -27.27
C GLU A 533 -17.77 -12.14 -27.93
N ALA A 534 -18.81 -11.32 -28.13
CA ALA A 534 -18.67 -9.97 -28.68
C ALA A 534 -17.80 -9.08 -27.78
N ALA A 535 -18.01 -9.14 -26.47
CA ALA A 535 -17.21 -8.39 -25.51
C ALA A 535 -15.73 -8.81 -25.52
N LEU A 536 -15.46 -10.11 -25.63
CA LEU A 536 -14.09 -10.63 -25.72
C LEU A 536 -13.40 -10.17 -27.03
N GLN A 537 -14.12 -10.20 -28.16
CA GLN A 537 -13.61 -9.70 -29.45
C GLN A 537 -13.31 -8.20 -29.41
N ALA A 538 -14.14 -7.44 -28.69
CA ALA A 538 -13.99 -6.01 -28.47
C ALA A 538 -12.94 -5.65 -27.40
N GLY A 539 -12.40 -6.63 -26.66
CA GLY A 539 -11.43 -6.42 -25.59
C GLY A 539 -12.00 -5.74 -24.35
N ILE A 540 -13.26 -6.03 -24.00
CA ILE A 540 -13.99 -5.41 -22.89
C ILE A 540 -13.89 -6.30 -21.64
N ASP A 541 -13.30 -5.77 -20.57
CA ASP A 541 -13.09 -6.50 -19.32
C ASP A 541 -14.35 -6.51 -18.41
N ASN A 542 -15.23 -5.49 -18.52
CA ASN A 542 -16.44 -5.37 -17.69
C ASN A 542 -17.71 -5.27 -18.54
N VAL A 543 -18.18 -6.41 -19.03
CA VAL A 543 -19.39 -6.53 -19.86
C VAL A 543 -20.65 -6.02 -19.15
N SER A 544 -20.72 -6.14 -17.82
CA SER A 544 -21.88 -5.69 -17.04
C SER A 544 -22.00 -4.17 -17.00
N ALA A 545 -20.87 -3.45 -16.92
CA ALA A 545 -20.84 -1.99 -16.99
C ALA A 545 -21.26 -1.50 -18.39
N ALA A 546 -20.68 -2.08 -19.45
CA ALA A 546 -21.03 -1.76 -20.84
C ALA A 546 -22.53 -2.00 -21.13
N LEU A 547 -23.09 -3.12 -20.67
CA LEU A 547 -24.52 -3.41 -20.78
C LEU A 547 -25.40 -2.49 -19.91
N GLY A 548 -24.86 -1.97 -18.80
CA GLY A 548 -25.50 -0.97 -17.95
C GLY A 548 -25.65 0.37 -18.67
N GLU A 549 -24.60 0.81 -19.36
CA GLU A 549 -24.61 2.05 -20.13
C GLU A 549 -25.51 1.95 -21.39
N LEU A 550 -25.45 0.82 -22.13
CA LEU A 550 -26.42 0.57 -23.21
C LEU A 550 -27.87 0.55 -22.71
N ARG A 551 -28.10 0.11 -21.47
CA ARG A 551 -29.42 0.14 -20.84
C ARG A 551 -29.85 1.57 -20.53
N ASP A 552 -28.96 2.37 -19.96
CA ASP A 552 -29.26 3.76 -19.59
C ASP A 552 -29.53 4.62 -20.84
N ARG A 553 -28.96 4.25 -22.00
CA ARG A 553 -29.23 4.84 -23.32
C ARG A 553 -30.50 4.29 -24.02
N GLY A 554 -31.16 3.31 -23.42
CA GLY A 554 -32.38 2.68 -23.95
C GLY A 554 -32.15 1.65 -25.06
N VAL A 555 -30.90 1.28 -25.35
CA VAL A 555 -30.52 0.28 -26.35
C VAL A 555 -30.71 -1.14 -25.80
N HIS A 556 -30.37 -1.38 -24.53
CA HIS A 556 -30.58 -2.68 -23.86
C HIS A 556 -31.80 -2.63 -22.91
N LYS A 557 -32.81 -3.50 -23.14
CA LYS A 557 -34.08 -3.46 -22.39
C LYS A 557 -34.02 -4.23 -21.06
N ARG A 558 -34.39 -3.56 -19.97
CA ARG A 558 -34.37 -4.10 -18.59
C ARG A 558 -35.41 -5.22 -18.38
N ASP A 559 -35.04 -6.28 -17.64
CA ASP A 559 -35.91 -7.37 -17.18
C ASP A 559 -36.65 -8.19 -18.26
N ALA A 560 -36.32 -7.98 -19.54
CA ALA A 560 -36.99 -8.63 -20.66
C ALA A 560 -36.69 -10.15 -20.75
N GLY A 561 -35.53 -10.59 -20.24
CA GLY A 561 -35.08 -12.00 -20.30
C GLY A 561 -35.85 -12.97 -19.39
N ARG A 562 -36.51 -12.51 -18.31
CA ARG A 562 -37.22 -13.40 -17.36
C ARG A 562 -38.46 -14.10 -17.94
N ASN A 563 -39.02 -13.59 -19.04
CA ASN A 563 -40.26 -14.08 -19.64
C ASN A 563 -40.10 -14.60 -21.08
N VAL A 564 -38.87 -14.74 -21.58
CA VAL A 564 -38.60 -15.06 -22.99
C VAL A 564 -39.23 -16.38 -23.44
N GLN A 565 -39.28 -17.39 -22.55
CA GLN A 565 -39.89 -18.69 -22.86
C GLN A 565 -41.38 -18.60 -23.22
N ARG A 566 -42.11 -17.60 -22.71
CA ARG A 566 -43.52 -17.39 -23.06
C ARG A 566 -43.69 -16.79 -24.45
N LYS A 567 -42.69 -16.04 -24.95
CA LYS A 567 -42.66 -15.45 -26.28
C LYS A 567 -42.23 -16.45 -27.36
N LEU A 568 -41.44 -17.47 -27.03
CA LEU A 568 -41.03 -18.50 -27.99
C LEU A 568 -42.22 -19.40 -28.43
N PRO A 569 -42.35 -19.74 -29.73
CA PRO A 569 -43.28 -20.75 -30.22
C PRO A 569 -43.17 -22.07 -29.43
N LYS A 570 -44.31 -22.72 -29.14
CA LYS A 570 -44.36 -23.97 -28.35
C LYS A 570 -43.43 -25.07 -28.88
N ALA A 571 -43.20 -25.12 -30.19
CA ALA A 571 -42.40 -26.14 -30.87
C ALA A 571 -40.90 -26.08 -30.55
N ILE A 572 -40.37 -24.94 -30.07
CA ILE A 572 -38.94 -24.75 -29.81
C ILE A 572 -38.62 -24.54 -28.32
N ARG A 573 -39.63 -24.55 -27.44
CA ARG A 573 -39.43 -24.47 -25.98
C ARG A 573 -38.72 -25.72 -25.49
N GLY A 574 -37.52 -25.55 -24.92
CA GLY A 574 -36.70 -26.65 -24.38
C GLY A 574 -35.56 -27.15 -25.27
N HIS A 575 -35.38 -26.57 -26.48
CA HIS A 575 -34.32 -26.95 -27.43
C HIS A 575 -33.08 -26.02 -27.38
N GLY A 576 -32.57 -25.69 -26.19
CA GLY A 576 -31.28 -24.99 -26.02
C GLY A 576 -31.29 -23.46 -26.01
N LEU A 577 -32.38 -22.79 -26.40
CA LEU A 577 -32.59 -21.33 -26.23
C LEU A 577 -33.10 -20.94 -24.82
N GLY A 578 -32.83 -21.77 -23.81
CA GLY A 578 -33.39 -21.67 -22.45
C GLY A 578 -32.59 -20.82 -21.46
N GLU A 579 -31.46 -20.23 -21.89
CA GLU A 579 -30.57 -19.42 -21.06
C GLU A 579 -31.00 -17.95 -20.97
N ARG A 580 -30.31 -17.16 -20.12
CA ARG A 580 -30.49 -15.70 -20.00
C ARG A 580 -30.23 -15.04 -21.35
N MET A 581 -31.25 -14.40 -21.93
CA MET A 581 -31.15 -13.64 -23.18
C MET A 581 -31.18 -12.13 -22.91
N HIS A 582 -30.49 -11.39 -23.76
CA HIS A 582 -30.42 -9.93 -23.79
C HIS A 582 -31.29 -9.41 -24.94
N CYS A 583 -32.07 -8.38 -24.67
CA CYS A 583 -32.93 -7.73 -25.67
C CYS A 583 -32.36 -6.36 -26.01
N PHE A 584 -32.04 -6.17 -27.28
CA PHE A 584 -31.54 -4.93 -27.84
C PHE A 584 -32.57 -4.30 -28.77
N ASP A 585 -32.72 -2.98 -28.69
CA ASP A 585 -33.55 -2.20 -29.60
C ASP A 585 -32.68 -1.68 -30.75
N VAL A 586 -32.76 -2.35 -31.91
CA VAL A 586 -31.87 -2.07 -33.04
C VAL A 586 -32.14 -0.71 -33.65
N ARG A 587 -33.41 -0.28 -33.62
CA ARG A 587 -33.79 1.05 -34.12
C ARG A 587 -33.20 2.15 -33.24
N ARG A 588 -33.33 2.00 -31.92
CA ARG A 588 -32.75 2.97 -30.97
C ARG A 588 -31.22 3.03 -31.07
N ALA A 589 -30.58 1.89 -31.31
CA ALA A 589 -29.14 1.82 -31.47
C ALA A 589 -28.68 2.49 -32.77
N ALA A 590 -29.41 2.30 -33.88
CA ALA A 590 -29.16 3.00 -35.14
C ALA A 590 -29.29 4.53 -34.99
N GLU A 591 -30.24 5.02 -34.20
CA GLU A 591 -30.36 6.47 -33.90
C GLU A 591 -29.17 7.04 -33.10
N LEU A 592 -28.48 6.22 -32.30
CA LEU A 592 -27.43 6.65 -31.38
C LEU A 592 -26.01 6.41 -31.89
N PHE A 593 -25.84 5.41 -32.75
CA PHE A 593 -24.53 4.90 -33.16
C PHE A 593 -24.38 4.79 -34.69
N ALA A 594 -25.35 5.27 -35.49
CA ALA A 594 -25.13 5.35 -36.93
C ALA A 594 -23.94 6.27 -37.22
N PRO A 595 -23.05 5.90 -38.16
CA PRO A 595 -22.10 6.86 -38.71
C PRO A 595 -22.89 8.01 -39.33
N ASP A 596 -22.47 9.26 -39.09
CA ASP A 596 -23.02 10.42 -39.78
C ASP A 596 -22.91 10.18 -41.29
N GLU A 597 -24.01 9.82 -41.96
CA GLU A 597 -24.06 9.82 -43.41
C GLU A 597 -23.90 11.28 -43.88
N PRO A 598 -22.95 11.58 -44.79
CA PRO A 598 -22.90 12.89 -45.41
C PRO A 598 -24.23 13.11 -46.13
N GLY A 599 -24.97 14.15 -45.72
CA GLY A 599 -26.38 14.33 -46.02
C GLY A 599 -26.76 14.10 -47.48
N ASP A 600 -27.74 13.22 -47.70
CA ASP A 600 -28.47 13.11 -48.96
C ASP A 600 -29.25 14.40 -49.22
N GLU A 601 -28.80 15.17 -50.22
CA GLU A 601 -29.67 16.08 -50.97
C GLU A 601 -30.66 15.26 -51.81
N PRO A 602 -31.94 15.67 -51.93
CA PRO A 602 -32.90 14.95 -52.76
C PRO A 602 -32.77 15.33 -54.24
N ASP A 603 -32.74 14.28 -55.06
CA ASP A 603 -33.12 14.18 -56.48
C ASP A 603 -32.34 14.99 -57.54
N GLY A 604 -31.48 14.26 -58.26
CA GLY A 604 -31.74 13.95 -59.67
C GLY A 604 -31.27 14.98 -60.72
N GLY A 605 -30.14 14.70 -61.37
CA GLY A 605 -29.85 15.27 -62.69
C GLY A 605 -28.43 15.08 -63.24
N SER A 606 -28.28 14.10 -64.13
CA SER A 606 -27.25 13.94 -65.16
C SER A 606 -25.82 13.52 -64.78
N ASP A 607 -25.53 12.24 -65.04
CA ASP A 607 -24.48 11.72 -65.91
C ASP A 607 -23.13 12.45 -65.96
N GLY A 608 -22.09 11.75 -65.47
CA GLY A 608 -20.76 11.95 -66.02
C GLY A 608 -19.58 11.61 -65.12
N GLN A 609 -19.29 10.31 -65.02
CA GLN A 609 -17.92 9.79 -64.99
C GLN A 609 -17.13 9.89 -63.67
N PHE A 610 -17.20 8.81 -62.88
CA PHE A 610 -16.04 8.37 -62.09
C PHE A 610 -14.87 8.04 -63.04
N PRO A 611 -13.63 8.32 -62.61
CA PRO A 611 -12.72 7.19 -62.50
C PRO A 611 -11.83 7.23 -61.26
N GLY A 612 -11.75 6.07 -60.60
CA GLY A 612 -10.49 5.58 -60.05
C GLY A 612 -10.24 5.89 -58.58
N GLY A 613 -10.62 4.94 -57.73
CA GLY A 613 -10.03 4.84 -56.39
C GLY A 613 -8.54 4.52 -56.44
N ALA A 614 -7.83 4.90 -55.39
CA ALA A 614 -6.50 4.39 -55.08
C ALA A 614 -6.52 3.73 -53.69
N THR A 615 -6.13 2.46 -53.72
CA THR A 615 -5.82 1.55 -52.62
C THR A 615 -4.69 2.08 -51.72
N PRO A 616 -4.51 1.51 -50.51
CA PRO A 616 -3.65 2.04 -49.45
C PRO A 616 -2.16 1.68 -49.66
N GLY A 617 -1.28 2.66 -49.45
CA GLY A 617 0.16 2.45 -49.31
C GLY A 617 1.01 3.41 -50.15
N GLY A 618 1.75 4.30 -49.49
CA GLY A 618 2.80 5.11 -50.11
C GLY A 618 3.44 6.09 -49.12
N TYR A 619 4.72 5.86 -48.78
CA TYR A 619 5.57 6.85 -48.11
C TYR A 619 5.76 8.09 -48.99
N PRO A 620 5.89 9.31 -48.43
CA PRO A 620 5.99 10.52 -49.24
C PRO A 620 7.39 10.70 -49.84
N SER A 621 7.44 10.86 -51.17
CA SER A 621 8.59 11.39 -51.91
C SER A 621 8.42 12.89 -52.16
N ASP A 622 9.55 13.59 -52.22
CA ASP A 622 9.72 15.04 -52.38
C ASP A 622 8.94 15.72 -53.52
N GLY A 623 8.39 16.92 -53.20
CA GLY A 623 8.19 18.06 -54.11
C GLY A 623 6.73 18.53 -54.32
N PRO A 624 6.46 19.78 -54.74
CA PRO A 624 7.11 21.06 -54.41
C PRO A 624 6.22 21.94 -53.52
N VAL A 625 6.86 22.91 -52.85
CA VAL A 625 6.24 23.96 -52.03
C VAL A 625 5.17 24.72 -52.82
N ALA A 626 3.94 24.81 -52.27
CA ALA A 626 2.86 25.68 -52.75
C ALA A 626 2.67 26.88 -51.81
N PRO A 627 2.21 28.04 -52.32
CA PRO A 627 2.46 29.35 -51.73
C PRO A 627 1.56 29.65 -50.53
N ALA A 628 2.12 30.41 -49.58
CA ALA A 628 1.39 31.07 -48.52
C ALA A 628 0.42 32.11 -49.11
N ASP A 629 -0.89 31.86 -48.98
CA ASP A 629 -1.96 32.85 -48.75
C ASP A 629 -3.29 32.24 -49.17
N GLN A 630 -4.02 31.68 -48.19
CA GLN A 630 -5.49 31.70 -48.12
C GLN A 630 -5.96 31.06 -46.82
N ALA A 631 -6.60 31.87 -45.96
CA ALA A 631 -7.22 31.44 -44.73
C ALA A 631 -8.54 30.69 -45.03
N PRO A 632 -8.81 29.53 -44.41
CA PRO A 632 -10.15 28.97 -44.38
C PRO A 632 -10.95 29.65 -43.27
N THR A 633 -12.05 30.29 -43.66
CA THR A 633 -13.07 30.82 -42.75
C THR A 633 -13.94 29.67 -42.23
N SER A 634 -13.96 29.47 -40.91
CA SER A 634 -15.04 28.79 -40.21
C SER A 634 -15.44 29.62 -38.98
N ASP A 635 -16.72 29.98 -38.94
CA ASP A 635 -17.32 30.79 -37.88
C ASP A 635 -17.48 29.96 -36.59
N GLY A 636 -16.73 30.35 -35.57
CA GLY A 636 -16.74 29.73 -34.25
C GLY A 636 -15.68 30.35 -33.33
N ALA A 637 -15.88 31.61 -32.93
CA ALA A 637 -15.18 32.34 -31.87
C ALA A 637 -13.67 32.04 -31.67
N THR A 638 -12.84 32.39 -32.65
CA THR A 638 -11.37 32.50 -32.46
C THR A 638 -10.91 33.94 -32.71
N GLY A 639 -11.31 34.84 -31.81
CA GLY A 639 -10.74 36.18 -31.76
C GLY A 639 -9.28 36.09 -31.31
N ALA A 640 -8.34 36.46 -32.19
CA ALA A 640 -6.92 36.51 -31.91
C ALA A 640 -6.59 37.50 -30.78
N ALA A 641 -6.54 37.00 -29.54
CA ALA A 641 -5.86 37.67 -28.44
C ALA A 641 -4.35 37.42 -28.59
N GLY A 642 -3.56 38.50 -28.61
CA GLY A 642 -2.09 38.43 -28.70
C GLY A 642 -1.45 37.57 -27.59
N PRO A 643 -0.17 37.19 -27.72
CA PRO A 643 0.54 36.42 -26.70
C PRO A 643 0.52 37.14 -25.35
N THR A 644 0.40 36.35 -24.28
CA THR A 644 0.28 36.81 -22.89
C THR A 644 1.70 36.92 -22.31
N PRO A 645 2.23 38.14 -22.09
CA PRO A 645 3.56 38.29 -21.50
C PRO A 645 3.55 37.77 -20.05
N LEU A 646 4.67 37.23 -19.57
CA LEU A 646 4.79 36.87 -18.16
C LEU A 646 4.63 38.16 -17.32
N PRO A 647 3.67 38.24 -16.39
CA PRO A 647 3.30 39.50 -15.77
C PRO A 647 4.31 40.00 -14.71
N PHE A 648 5.43 39.31 -14.53
CA PHE A 648 6.47 39.63 -13.56
C PHE A 648 7.85 39.16 -14.03
N GLU A 649 8.89 39.84 -13.54
CA GLU A 649 10.30 39.42 -13.66
C GLU A 649 10.77 38.85 -12.32
N PHE A 650 11.66 37.86 -12.37
CA PHE A 650 12.33 37.34 -11.17
C PHE A 650 13.55 38.21 -10.84
N SER A 651 13.56 38.84 -9.66
CA SER A 651 14.65 39.69 -9.17
C SER A 651 15.83 38.86 -8.62
N GLU A 652 17.06 39.36 -8.77
CA GLU A 652 18.29 38.71 -8.28
C GLU A 652 18.61 39.01 -6.79
N GLU A 653 17.66 39.48 -5.99
CA GLU A 653 17.94 39.98 -4.63
C GLU A 653 18.18 38.87 -3.56
N ASP A 654 19.38 38.97 -2.96
CA ASP A 654 19.91 38.45 -1.69
C ASP A 654 19.73 36.95 -1.36
N LEU A 655 20.74 36.16 -1.75
CA LEU A 655 21.12 34.90 -1.12
C LEU A 655 21.79 35.18 0.24
N SER A 656 21.01 35.40 1.31
CA SER A 656 21.55 35.29 2.67
C SER A 656 21.66 33.80 3.07
N PRO A 657 22.81 33.30 3.51
CA PRO A 657 22.90 31.95 4.06
C PRO A 657 22.05 31.85 5.34
N ALA A 658 21.26 30.79 5.46
CA ALA A 658 20.60 30.43 6.72
C ALA A 658 21.68 30.01 7.74
N GLU A 659 22.26 30.97 8.45
CA GLU A 659 23.18 30.74 9.56
C GLU A 659 22.41 30.43 10.85
N GLU A 660 22.78 29.30 11.46
CA GLU A 660 22.83 29.01 12.90
C GLU A 660 21.63 29.44 13.78
N ALA A 661 20.64 28.56 13.91
CA ALA A 661 19.74 28.52 15.06
C ALA A 661 20.13 27.42 16.05
N THR A 662 21.38 27.46 16.53
CA THR A 662 21.89 26.66 17.66
C THR A 662 22.30 27.58 18.81
N ALA A 663 21.36 28.33 19.39
CA ALA A 663 21.47 28.87 20.76
C ALA A 663 20.24 29.72 21.12
N SER A 664 19.13 29.09 21.51
CA SER A 664 18.27 29.56 22.61
C SER A 664 17.16 28.54 22.88
N ARG A 665 17.49 27.47 23.61
CA ARG A 665 16.49 26.60 24.26
C ARG A 665 16.77 26.56 25.75
N ALA A 666 16.40 27.64 26.42
CA ALA A 666 16.22 27.65 27.86
C ALA A 666 15.10 28.65 28.18
N HIS A 667 13.97 28.12 28.66
CA HIS A 667 12.81 28.82 29.19
C HIS A 667 11.95 29.65 28.23
N GLU A 668 11.01 28.98 27.57
CA GLU A 668 9.65 29.51 27.44
C GLU A 668 8.65 28.44 27.88
N ALA A 669 8.38 28.42 29.19
CA ALA A 669 7.15 27.84 29.72
C ALA A 669 6.08 28.94 29.68
N THR A 670 4.85 28.54 29.34
CA THR A 670 3.59 29.30 29.43
C THR A 670 3.35 30.43 28.41
N THR A 671 3.28 30.09 27.12
CA THR A 671 2.32 30.74 26.21
C THR A 671 1.01 29.96 26.21
N THR A 672 -0.09 30.63 26.53
CA THR A 672 -1.44 30.04 26.48
C THR A 672 -1.76 29.72 25.03
N ALA A 673 -1.73 28.44 24.66
CA ALA A 673 -2.06 28.00 23.30
C ALA A 673 -3.48 28.45 22.96
N VAL A 674 -3.63 29.26 21.91
CA VAL A 674 -4.93 29.67 21.38
C VAL A 674 -5.42 28.58 20.45
N PHE A 675 -6.49 27.88 20.83
CA PHE A 675 -7.12 26.85 19.99
C PHE A 675 -8.28 27.47 19.20
N PRO A 676 -8.32 27.31 17.87
CA PRO A 676 -9.45 27.78 17.06
C PRO A 676 -10.74 27.01 17.38
N ALA A 677 -11.90 27.62 17.15
CA ALA A 677 -13.17 26.95 17.34
C ALA A 677 -13.42 25.90 16.23
N ALA A 678 -13.93 24.73 16.60
CA ALA A 678 -14.35 23.71 15.64
C ALA A 678 -15.69 24.10 15.00
N ARG A 679 -15.76 24.12 13.66
CA ARG A 679 -17.02 24.31 12.92
C ARG A 679 -17.74 22.97 12.79
N MET A 680 -18.97 22.89 13.29
CA MET A 680 -19.86 21.74 13.10
C MET A 680 -20.43 21.73 11.68
N ILE A 681 -20.43 20.55 11.05
CA ILE A 681 -21.08 20.29 9.75
C ILE A 681 -22.59 20.17 9.99
N GLN A 682 -23.38 20.95 9.28
CA GLN A 682 -24.84 20.97 9.48
C GLN A 682 -25.52 19.69 8.93
N PRO A 683 -26.68 19.27 9.47
CA PRO A 683 -27.35 18.01 9.07
C PRO A 683 -27.78 17.92 7.59
N ASP A 684 -27.87 19.06 6.92
CA ASP A 684 -28.19 19.24 5.50
C ASP A 684 -26.95 19.36 4.60
N GLU A 685 -25.75 19.57 5.17
CA GLU A 685 -24.50 19.61 4.41
C GLU A 685 -24.01 18.19 4.05
N PRO A 686 -23.45 17.98 2.84
CA PRO A 686 -22.77 16.73 2.48
C PRO A 686 -21.63 16.42 3.46
N GLY A 687 -21.56 15.17 3.94
CA GLY A 687 -20.51 14.73 4.88
C GLY A 687 -20.95 14.64 6.35
N CYS A 688 -22.16 15.10 6.70
CA CYS A 688 -22.73 14.89 8.04
C CYS A 688 -23.23 13.45 8.23
N ASP A 689 -22.73 12.74 9.24
CA ASP A 689 -23.24 11.42 9.64
C ASP A 689 -24.47 11.58 10.55
N ARG A 690 -25.65 11.38 9.96
CA ARG A 690 -26.94 11.53 10.66
C ARG A 690 -27.17 10.50 11.74
N GLU A 691 -26.69 9.27 11.55
CA GLU A 691 -26.83 8.21 12.55
C GLU A 691 -25.97 8.51 13.77
N TRP A 692 -24.79 9.09 13.55
CA TRP A 692 -23.96 9.63 14.62
C TRP A 692 -24.66 10.74 15.40
N LEU A 693 -25.24 11.74 14.73
CA LEU A 693 -25.98 12.82 15.39
C LEU A 693 -27.14 12.28 16.25
N GLU A 694 -27.89 11.32 15.71
CA GLU A 694 -29.00 10.71 16.44
C GLU A 694 -28.52 9.98 17.70
N LEU A 695 -27.41 9.23 17.59
CA LEU A 695 -26.80 8.54 18.71
C LEU A 695 -26.29 9.55 19.76
N GLU A 696 -25.62 10.61 19.35
CA GLU A 696 -25.11 11.67 20.23
C GLU A 696 -26.23 12.35 21.00
N PHE A 697 -27.34 12.69 20.34
CA PHE A 697 -28.53 13.26 20.98
C PHE A 697 -29.14 12.35 22.05
N LYS A 698 -29.13 11.03 21.81
CA LYS A 698 -29.70 10.02 22.72
C LYS A 698 -28.71 9.53 23.78
N ALA A 699 -27.43 9.85 23.65
CA ALA A 699 -26.36 9.32 24.47
C ALA A 699 -26.46 9.77 25.94
N LYS A 700 -26.29 8.83 26.87
CA LYS A 700 -26.25 9.10 28.31
C LYS A 700 -25.09 8.36 28.98
N GLY A 701 -24.59 8.90 30.08
CA GLY A 701 -23.59 8.24 30.94
C GLY A 701 -22.36 7.75 30.18
N ARG A 702 -22.16 6.42 30.16
CA ARG A 702 -21.01 5.79 29.48
C ARG A 702 -21.05 5.98 27.96
N THR A 703 -22.22 5.92 27.33
CA THR A 703 -22.37 6.17 25.89
C THR A 703 -21.93 7.59 25.55
N ALA A 704 -22.40 8.60 26.29
CA ALA A 704 -22.00 9.99 26.06
C ALA A 704 -20.49 10.20 26.25
N SER A 705 -19.86 9.47 27.17
CA SER A 705 -18.40 9.50 27.32
C SER A 705 -17.67 8.79 26.18
N ALA A 706 -18.26 7.73 25.61
CA ALA A 706 -17.68 6.95 24.52
C ALA A 706 -17.65 7.70 23.18
N LEU A 707 -18.56 8.66 22.96
CA LEU A 707 -18.61 9.47 21.74
C LEU A 707 -17.61 10.64 21.74
N ARG A 708 -16.99 10.94 22.89
CA ARG A 708 -16.06 12.06 23.06
C ARG A 708 -14.65 11.64 22.67
N PHE A 709 -14.39 11.48 21.39
CA PHE A 709 -13.05 11.21 20.86
C PHE A 709 -12.71 12.05 19.63
N ALA A 710 -11.42 12.13 19.33
CA ALA A 710 -10.87 12.76 18.13
C ALA A 710 -9.68 11.99 17.58
N VAL A 711 -9.35 12.24 16.32
CA VAL A 711 -8.12 11.77 15.69
C VAL A 711 -7.20 12.96 15.43
N LEU A 712 -5.97 12.88 15.89
CA LEU A 712 -4.92 13.87 15.63
C LEU A 712 -4.05 13.37 14.47
N GLY A 713 -4.03 14.13 13.37
CA GLY A 713 -3.11 13.97 12.23
C GLY A 713 -1.99 15.02 12.26
N ASN A 714 -1.28 15.22 11.15
CA ASN A 714 -0.22 16.22 11.07
C ASN A 714 -0.78 17.66 11.13
N GLY A 715 -0.77 18.27 12.33
CA GLY A 715 -1.22 19.64 12.56
C GLY A 715 -2.74 19.86 12.46
N ARG A 716 -3.54 18.79 12.38
CA ARG A 716 -5.00 18.82 12.24
C ARG A 716 -5.70 17.86 13.20
N LEU A 717 -6.79 18.31 13.80
CA LEU A 717 -7.68 17.53 14.65
C LEU A 717 -8.99 17.22 13.92
N PHE A 718 -9.33 15.95 13.86
CA PHE A 718 -10.53 15.43 13.21
C PHE A 718 -11.54 14.98 14.27
N LEU A 719 -12.73 15.56 14.21
CA LEU A 719 -13.83 15.34 15.14
C LEU A 719 -15.06 14.83 14.38
N PRO A 720 -15.86 13.92 14.96
CA PRO A 720 -17.11 13.49 14.33
C PRO A 720 -18.01 14.68 13.96
N ASN A 721 -18.50 14.74 12.72
CA ASN A 721 -19.40 15.80 12.21
C ASN A 721 -18.87 17.25 12.35
N HIS A 722 -17.56 17.45 12.29
CA HIS A 722 -16.94 18.77 12.24
C HIS A 722 -15.95 18.86 11.09
N GLU A 723 -15.69 20.07 10.60
CA GLU A 723 -14.57 20.31 9.69
C GLU A 723 -13.23 20.08 10.41
N PRO A 724 -12.18 19.58 9.73
CA PRO A 724 -10.86 19.42 10.32
C PRO A 724 -10.31 20.74 10.88
N VAL A 725 -9.80 20.69 12.12
CA VAL A 725 -9.37 21.90 12.84
C VAL A 725 -7.85 21.95 12.92
N HIS A 726 -7.25 23.06 12.52
CA HIS A 726 -5.81 23.26 12.69
C HIS A 726 -5.43 23.42 14.17
N VAL A 727 -4.49 22.61 14.65
CA VAL A 727 -4.04 22.62 16.04
C VAL A 727 -2.53 22.46 16.15
N SER A 728 -1.93 23.08 17.17
CA SER A 728 -0.54 22.82 17.51
C SER A 728 -0.38 21.42 18.10
N LEU A 729 0.59 20.66 17.59
CA LEU A 729 0.84 19.30 18.03
C LEU A 729 1.53 19.26 19.41
N PRO A 730 1.03 18.45 20.36
CA PRO A 730 1.65 18.31 21.68
C PRO A 730 3.04 17.68 21.59
N ARG A 731 4.10 18.47 21.84
CA ARG A 731 5.49 17.98 21.92
C ARG A 731 5.82 17.35 23.28
N HIS A 732 4.89 17.42 24.23
CA HIS A 732 5.01 16.81 25.56
C HIS A 732 3.63 16.40 26.09
N VAL A 733 3.56 15.34 26.91
CA VAL A 733 2.28 14.82 27.44
C VAL A 733 1.49 15.88 28.24
N ASP A 734 2.17 16.81 28.93
CA ASP A 734 1.52 17.87 29.71
C ASP A 734 0.70 18.87 28.87
N GLN A 735 0.93 18.94 27.56
CA GLN A 735 0.18 19.80 26.65
C GLN A 735 -1.14 19.15 26.19
N VAL A 736 -1.27 17.84 26.33
CA VAL A 736 -2.44 17.07 25.86
C VAL A 736 -3.74 17.45 26.59
N PRO A 737 -3.78 17.61 27.93
CA PRO A 737 -5.02 17.96 28.63
C PRO A 737 -5.67 19.26 28.13
N ALA A 738 -4.87 20.29 27.83
CA ALA A 738 -5.38 21.57 27.35
C ALA A 738 -6.04 21.43 25.96
N LEU A 739 -5.39 20.71 25.04
CA LEU A 739 -5.96 20.38 23.73
C LEU A 739 -7.27 19.61 23.87
N MET A 740 -7.27 18.57 24.72
CA MET A 740 -8.45 17.72 24.90
C MET A 740 -9.62 18.47 25.54
N GLN A 741 -9.33 19.37 26.48
CA GLN A 741 -10.32 20.22 27.14
C GLN A 741 -10.94 21.22 26.15
N ALA A 742 -10.13 21.83 25.27
CA ALA A 742 -10.58 22.83 24.30
C ALA A 742 -11.68 22.29 23.36
N TYR A 743 -11.59 21.02 22.97
CA TYR A 743 -12.56 20.36 22.08
C TYR A 743 -13.49 19.38 22.81
N GLY A 744 -13.46 19.36 24.15
CA GLY A 744 -14.33 18.51 24.95
C GLY A 744 -14.15 17.01 24.69
N ILE A 745 -12.95 16.53 24.38
CA ILE A 745 -12.68 15.11 24.10
C ILE A 745 -12.18 14.35 25.34
N LYS A 746 -12.50 13.05 25.42
CA LYS A 746 -12.02 12.13 26.48
C LYS A 746 -10.98 11.14 25.99
N THR A 747 -11.00 10.80 24.70
CA THR A 747 -9.99 9.93 24.08
C THR A 747 -9.39 10.61 22.86
N LEU A 748 -8.08 10.79 22.84
CA LEU A 748 -7.33 11.29 21.69
C LEU A 748 -6.65 10.11 21.01
N TYR A 749 -7.02 9.83 19.76
CA TYR A 749 -6.33 8.87 18.91
C TYR A 749 -5.28 9.62 18.10
N VAL A 750 -4.02 9.19 18.16
CA VAL A 750 -2.90 9.78 17.44
C VAL A 750 -2.67 8.95 16.18
N HIS A 751 -2.92 9.53 15.01
CA HIS A 751 -2.59 8.92 13.73
C HIS A 751 -1.08 8.89 13.53
N GLU A 752 -0.56 8.00 12.69
CA GLU A 752 0.89 7.87 12.48
C GLU A 752 1.54 9.15 11.96
N GLU A 753 0.85 9.90 11.10
CA GLU A 753 1.27 11.22 10.61
C GLU A 753 1.54 12.26 11.72
N ALA A 754 0.94 12.10 12.91
CA ALA A 754 1.15 13.00 14.03
C ALA A 754 2.33 12.57 14.92
N MET A 755 2.84 11.34 14.78
CA MET A 755 3.79 10.77 15.73
C MET A 755 5.15 11.45 15.69
N GLU A 756 5.80 11.51 14.53
CA GLU A 756 7.10 12.16 14.39
C GLU A 756 7.02 13.67 14.73
N PRO A 757 6.04 14.43 14.23
CA PRO A 757 5.84 15.82 14.66
C PRO A 757 5.44 15.99 16.13
N MET A 758 5.09 14.94 16.87
CA MET A 758 4.95 14.99 18.33
C MET A 758 6.23 14.58 19.07
N GLY A 759 7.23 14.05 18.37
CA GLY A 759 8.43 13.44 18.97
C GLY A 759 8.15 12.04 19.53
N LEU A 760 7.16 11.33 19.02
CA LEU A 760 6.86 9.95 19.37
C LEU A 760 7.62 8.99 18.43
N PRO A 761 8.28 7.94 18.95
CA PRO A 761 8.99 6.96 18.13
C PRO A 761 8.01 6.14 17.30
N THR A 762 8.43 5.60 16.16
CA THR A 762 7.68 4.55 15.43
C THR A 762 7.55 3.26 16.25
N LEU A 763 6.69 2.32 15.83
CA LEU A 763 6.55 1.02 16.50
C LEU A 763 7.90 0.28 16.61
N LYS A 764 8.71 0.29 15.54
CA LYS A 764 10.00 -0.41 15.48
C LYS A 764 11.00 0.22 16.44
N GLU A 765 11.08 1.54 16.48
CA GLU A 765 11.96 2.28 17.40
C GLU A 765 11.54 2.08 18.85
N ARG A 766 10.24 2.15 19.12
CA ARG A 766 9.68 1.85 20.44
C ARG A 766 10.02 0.43 20.89
N GLN A 767 9.92 -0.55 20.00
CA GLN A 767 10.28 -1.94 20.30
C GLN A 767 11.78 -2.09 20.57
N ALA A 768 12.63 -1.45 19.77
CA ALA A 768 14.08 -1.45 19.97
C ALA A 768 14.45 -0.81 21.31
N LEU A 769 13.87 0.34 21.64
CA LEU A 769 14.06 1.04 22.90
C LEU A 769 13.63 0.18 24.10
N GLY A 770 12.46 -0.44 24.02
CA GLY A 770 11.97 -1.34 25.07
C GLY A 770 12.85 -2.59 25.24
N VAL A 771 13.42 -3.15 24.17
CA VAL A 771 14.37 -4.28 24.26
C VAL A 771 15.63 -3.84 25.00
N THR A 772 16.16 -2.66 24.68
CA THR A 772 17.34 -2.10 25.35
C THR A 772 17.07 -1.90 26.85
N GLN A 773 15.94 -1.28 27.20
CA GLN A 773 15.55 -1.05 28.60
C GLN A 773 15.35 -2.36 29.37
N GLU A 774 14.70 -3.36 28.78
CA GLU A 774 14.49 -4.67 29.41
C GLU A 774 15.82 -5.43 29.61
N ARG A 775 16.78 -5.29 28.68
CA ARG A 775 18.13 -5.85 28.83
C ARG A 775 18.86 -5.22 30.01
N GLU A 776 18.86 -3.89 30.07
CA GLU A 776 19.50 -3.14 31.14
C GLU A 776 18.89 -3.48 32.51
N ALA A 777 17.56 -3.51 32.60
CA ALA A 777 16.85 -3.83 33.84
C ALA A 777 17.14 -5.25 34.37
N LYS A 778 17.41 -6.21 33.47
CA LYS A 778 17.71 -7.60 33.82
C LYS A 778 19.19 -7.94 33.85
N GLY A 779 20.06 -7.00 33.50
CA GLY A 779 21.51 -7.24 33.37
C GLY A 779 21.87 -8.24 32.28
N LEU A 780 21.08 -8.31 31.20
CA LEU A 780 21.26 -9.27 30.11
C LEU A 780 22.29 -8.77 29.08
N GLY A 781 23.09 -9.70 28.55
CA GLY A 781 24.06 -9.45 27.48
C GLY A 781 23.41 -9.22 26.10
N PRO A 782 24.19 -8.75 25.10
CA PRO A 782 23.67 -8.34 23.78
C PRO A 782 23.08 -9.47 22.94
N THR A 783 23.47 -10.72 23.21
CA THR A 783 22.98 -11.92 22.51
C THR A 783 21.88 -12.65 23.27
N GLU A 784 21.61 -12.26 24.52
CA GLU A 784 20.60 -12.92 25.33
C GLU A 784 19.20 -12.53 24.87
N TYR A 785 18.33 -13.53 24.85
CA TYR A 785 16.98 -13.40 24.33
C TYR A 785 16.16 -12.45 25.20
N VAL A 786 15.60 -11.43 24.56
CA VAL A 786 14.58 -10.57 25.15
C VAL A 786 13.27 -10.80 24.42
N ARG A 787 12.22 -11.04 25.19
CA ARG A 787 10.88 -11.20 24.65
C ARG A 787 10.48 -9.94 23.89
N ARG A 788 9.88 -10.11 22.71
CA ARG A 788 9.32 -9.00 21.90
C ARG A 788 8.47 -8.05 22.77
N ILE A 789 8.75 -6.77 22.64
CA ILE A 789 8.02 -5.68 23.30
C ILE A 789 6.66 -5.54 22.61
N GLY A 790 5.59 -5.79 23.35
CA GLY A 790 4.23 -5.75 22.81
C GLY A 790 3.64 -4.33 22.79
N ALA A 791 2.48 -4.19 22.15
CA ALA A 791 1.73 -2.94 22.06
C ALA A 791 1.46 -2.25 23.42
N GLN A 792 1.24 -3.04 24.48
CA GLN A 792 0.92 -2.55 25.83
C GLN A 792 2.12 -2.59 26.80
N THR A 793 3.28 -3.10 26.37
CA THR A 793 4.49 -3.17 27.22
C THR A 793 5.02 -1.76 27.45
N PRO A 794 5.08 -1.20 28.68
CA PRO A 794 5.54 0.17 28.91
C PRO A 794 6.99 0.37 28.42
N VAL A 795 7.26 1.46 27.69
CA VAL A 795 8.62 1.85 27.23
C VAL A 795 8.90 3.28 27.68
N ALA A 796 9.91 3.48 28.51
CA ALA A 796 10.24 4.80 29.05
C ALA A 796 10.67 5.75 27.93
N HIS A 797 10.15 6.98 27.94
CA HIS A 797 10.42 7.99 26.91
C HIS A 797 10.15 9.39 27.47
N GLU A 798 10.93 10.38 27.02
CA GLU A 798 10.86 11.76 27.53
C GLU A 798 9.47 12.38 27.33
N TRP A 799 8.89 12.27 26.13
CA TRP A 799 7.55 12.78 25.84
C TRP A 799 6.47 12.35 26.85
N ALA A 800 6.62 11.14 27.40
CA ALA A 800 5.64 10.48 28.26
C ALA A 800 5.90 10.69 29.76
N THR A 801 6.79 11.63 30.12
CA THR A 801 7.20 11.88 31.51
C THR A 801 6.52 13.15 32.03
N PRO A 802 5.45 13.08 32.83
CA PRO A 802 4.78 14.27 33.34
C PRO A 802 5.72 15.16 34.15
N THR A 803 5.63 16.48 33.98
CA THR A 803 6.41 17.43 34.78
C THR A 803 5.90 17.46 36.22
N GLU A 804 6.81 17.51 37.19
CA GLU A 804 6.44 17.67 38.61
C GLU A 804 5.65 18.98 38.81
N GLY A 805 4.47 18.89 39.42
CA GLY A 805 3.55 20.04 39.57
C GLY A 805 2.82 20.46 38.29
N GLY A 806 2.94 19.71 37.20
CA GLY A 806 2.21 19.92 35.94
C GLY A 806 0.74 19.49 36.00
N PRO A 807 0.01 19.58 34.86
CA PRO A 807 -1.43 19.30 34.80
C PRO A 807 -1.80 17.83 35.00
N ILE A 808 -0.84 16.91 34.89
CA ILE A 808 -1.02 15.46 35.01
C ILE A 808 -0.42 14.98 36.35
N ALA A 809 -1.26 14.52 37.27
CA ALA A 809 -0.82 13.94 38.54
C ALA A 809 -0.19 12.55 38.37
N SER A 810 -0.71 11.73 37.45
CA SER A 810 -0.10 10.44 37.12
C SER A 810 -0.55 9.94 35.75
N MET A 811 0.28 9.09 35.13
CA MET A 811 -0.03 8.42 33.88
C MET A 811 0.01 6.89 34.05
N ARG A 812 -0.86 6.16 33.36
CA ARG A 812 -0.95 4.69 33.41
C ARG A 812 -0.94 4.08 32.00
N PRO A 813 0.10 3.30 31.64
CA PRO A 813 1.38 3.17 32.35
C PRO A 813 2.14 4.51 32.37
N ALA A 814 3.12 4.68 33.26
CA ALA A 814 3.98 5.87 33.32
C ALA A 814 5.10 5.84 32.26
N ALA A 815 4.74 5.44 31.03
CA ALA A 815 5.65 5.26 29.91
C ALA A 815 4.83 5.17 28.60
N LEU A 816 5.49 5.14 27.43
CA LEU A 816 4.80 4.97 26.15
C LEU A 816 4.17 3.58 26.00
N SER A 817 2.90 3.57 25.63
CA SER A 817 2.12 2.39 25.21
C SER A 817 1.13 2.77 24.13
N CYS A 818 0.57 1.79 23.43
CA CYS A 818 -0.52 2.04 22.48
C CYS A 818 -1.78 2.65 23.15
N TRP A 819 -1.88 2.58 24.48
CA TRP A 819 -2.94 3.22 25.26
C TRP A 819 -2.42 3.73 26.59
N MET A 820 -2.55 5.03 26.83
CA MET A 820 -2.10 5.72 28.04
C MET A 820 -3.29 6.44 28.68
N THR A 821 -3.50 6.22 29.98
CA THR A 821 -4.53 6.92 30.75
C THR A 821 -3.89 8.03 31.57
N LEU A 822 -4.33 9.27 31.36
CA LEU A 822 -3.88 10.46 32.09
C LEU A 822 -4.83 10.72 33.28
N VAL A 823 -4.25 10.94 34.46
CA VAL A 823 -4.97 11.36 35.67
C VAL A 823 -4.57 12.80 35.96
N LEU A 824 -5.52 13.73 35.90
CA LEU A 824 -5.28 15.16 36.06
C LEU A 824 -5.06 15.56 37.52
N ALA A 825 -4.32 16.65 37.74
CA ALA A 825 -3.94 17.13 39.07
C ALA A 825 -5.08 17.85 39.83
N ASP A 826 -5.95 18.57 39.13
CA ASP A 826 -6.71 19.65 39.77
C ASP A 826 -8.13 19.30 40.26
N LYS A 827 -8.79 18.22 39.81
CA LYS A 827 -10.20 17.93 40.21
C LYS A 827 -10.54 16.44 40.26
N ALA A 828 -11.65 16.16 40.96
CA ALA A 828 -12.24 14.88 41.37
C ALA A 828 -11.93 13.64 40.50
N ARG A 829 -11.83 12.48 41.15
CA ARG A 829 -11.53 11.10 40.68
C ARG A 829 -12.07 10.62 39.31
N ASP A 830 -12.87 11.39 38.57
CA ASP A 830 -13.66 10.98 37.41
C ASP A 830 -13.30 11.60 36.04
N GLU A 831 -12.34 12.52 35.92
CA GLU A 831 -11.85 12.99 34.61
C GLU A 831 -10.56 12.28 34.19
N ARG A 832 -10.69 10.98 33.89
CA ARG A 832 -9.62 10.23 33.20
C ARG A 832 -9.66 10.57 31.71
N LEU A 833 -8.53 11.03 31.19
CA LEU A 833 -8.32 11.20 29.75
C LEU A 833 -7.52 10.01 29.21
N SER A 834 -7.70 9.67 27.95
CA SER A 834 -6.93 8.61 27.29
C SER A 834 -6.26 9.11 26.03
N VAL A 835 -5.01 8.71 25.83
CA VAL A 835 -4.26 8.89 24.59
C VAL A 835 -3.99 7.51 24.00
N ALA A 836 -4.46 7.28 22.78
CA ALA A 836 -4.26 6.05 22.05
C ALA A 836 -3.35 6.31 20.86
N VAL A 837 -2.37 5.44 20.65
CA VAL A 837 -1.48 5.48 19.48
C VAL A 837 -1.66 4.16 18.73
N PRO A 838 -2.68 4.05 17.84
CA PRO A 838 -3.00 2.80 17.18
C PRO A 838 -1.84 2.20 16.39
N ALA A 839 -0.95 3.02 15.83
CA ALA A 839 0.25 2.57 15.13
C ALA A 839 1.20 1.71 15.99
N TYR A 840 1.06 1.72 17.33
CA TYR A 840 1.77 0.79 18.22
C TYR A 840 1.08 -0.56 18.40
N ASP A 841 -0.12 -0.76 17.87
CA ASP A 841 -0.91 -1.98 18.02
C ASP A 841 -0.68 -2.96 16.88
N ASP A 842 0.34 -3.79 17.03
CA ASP A 842 0.71 -4.85 16.08
C ASP A 842 -0.01 -6.18 16.31
N ARG A 843 -0.99 -6.22 17.22
CA ARG A 843 -1.73 -7.45 17.57
C ARG A 843 -2.73 -7.84 16.50
N ILE A 844 -3.22 -6.86 15.75
CA ILE A 844 -4.07 -7.06 14.58
C ILE A 844 -3.15 -6.90 13.37
N LYS A 845 -2.39 -7.94 13.04
CA LYS A 845 -1.56 -7.99 11.84
C LYS A 845 -1.99 -9.18 11.00
N LYS A 846 -2.37 -8.94 9.76
CA LYS A 846 -2.62 -10.01 8.78
C LYS A 846 -1.31 -10.28 8.04
N ALA A 847 -0.96 -11.55 7.88
CA ALA A 847 0.32 -11.97 7.29
C ALA A 847 0.59 -11.34 5.90
N ARG A 848 -0.47 -11.02 5.15
CA ARG A 848 -0.43 -10.48 3.78
C ARG A 848 -0.67 -8.96 3.68
N GLN A 849 -0.70 -8.22 4.78
CA GLN A 849 -0.91 -6.76 4.78
C GLN A 849 0.37 -6.00 5.19
N ALA A 850 0.72 -5.03 4.36
CA ALA A 850 1.87 -4.15 4.52
C ALA A 850 1.74 -3.21 5.72
N ARG A 851 0.62 -2.50 5.76
CA ARG A 851 0.22 -1.72 6.93
C ARG A 851 -0.31 -2.66 7.99
N LEU A 852 -0.21 -2.21 9.24
CA LEU A 852 -0.89 -2.88 10.34
C LEU A 852 -2.39 -2.95 10.05
N ALA A 853 -3.10 -3.87 10.70
CA ALA A 853 -4.55 -4.02 10.50
C ALA A 853 -5.32 -3.43 11.71
N GLY A 854 -6.65 -3.42 11.61
CA GLY A 854 -7.50 -2.78 12.61
C GLY A 854 -7.30 -1.26 12.61
N LEU A 855 -7.27 -0.63 13.79
CA LEU A 855 -7.13 0.83 13.91
C LEU A 855 -5.73 1.37 13.55
N ALA A 856 -4.74 0.49 13.37
CA ALA A 856 -3.40 0.86 12.97
C ALA A 856 -3.22 0.91 11.44
N GLY A 857 -4.24 0.46 10.70
CA GLY A 857 -4.21 0.34 9.25
C GLY A 857 -4.78 1.48 8.40
N PRO A 858 -5.71 2.33 8.90
CA PRO A 858 -6.23 3.46 8.14
C PRO A 858 -5.12 4.31 7.55
N GLU A 859 -5.29 4.70 6.29
CA GLU A 859 -4.24 5.37 5.54
C GLU A 859 -4.08 6.84 5.93
N THR A 860 -5.19 7.46 6.34
CA THR A 860 -5.27 8.87 6.75
C THR A 860 -6.06 9.02 8.07
N PRO A 861 -5.91 10.16 8.78
CA PRO A 861 -6.67 10.47 10.00
C PRO A 861 -8.20 10.43 9.82
N GLU A 862 -8.72 10.82 8.67
CA GLU A 862 -10.15 10.81 8.33
C GLU A 862 -10.68 9.38 8.23
N VAL A 863 -9.91 8.49 7.60
CA VAL A 863 -10.28 7.07 7.50
C VAL A 863 -10.22 6.41 8.89
N LEU A 864 -9.28 6.81 9.74
CA LEU A 864 -9.24 6.37 11.14
C LEU A 864 -10.46 6.88 11.93
N LEU A 865 -10.85 8.14 11.73
CA LEU A 865 -12.06 8.71 12.34
C LEU A 865 -13.30 7.93 11.89
N ASP A 866 -13.45 7.69 10.58
CA ASP A 866 -14.57 6.91 10.02
C ASP A 866 -14.59 5.49 10.58
N ALA A 867 -13.43 4.81 10.70
CA ALA A 867 -13.33 3.48 11.28
C ALA A 867 -13.80 3.43 12.74
N LEU A 868 -13.44 4.44 13.55
CA LEU A 868 -13.88 4.58 14.94
C LEU A 868 -15.39 4.86 15.04
N MET A 869 -15.92 5.69 14.15
CA MET A 869 -17.36 5.99 14.08
C MET A 869 -18.16 4.74 13.68
N VAL A 870 -17.77 4.06 12.59
CA VAL A 870 -18.39 2.80 12.14
C VAL A 870 -18.33 1.75 13.24
N TRP A 871 -17.18 1.57 13.89
CA TRP A 871 -17.06 0.65 15.02
C TRP A 871 -18.08 0.99 16.11
N THR A 872 -18.09 2.24 16.58
CA THR A 872 -18.93 2.66 17.71
C THR A 872 -20.41 2.49 17.38
N LEU A 873 -20.85 2.92 16.20
CA LEU A 873 -22.22 2.73 15.70
C LEU A 873 -22.59 1.24 15.60
N SER A 874 -21.67 0.40 15.13
CA SER A 874 -21.90 -1.04 15.02
C SER A 874 -22.16 -1.73 16.37
N THR A 875 -21.65 -1.15 17.46
CA THR A 875 -21.84 -1.71 18.81
C THR A 875 -23.11 -1.22 19.51
N ARG A 876 -23.97 -0.45 18.83
CA ARG A 876 -25.21 0.07 19.40
C ARG A 876 -26.16 -1.06 19.81
N HIS A 877 -26.55 -1.09 21.08
CA HIS A 877 -27.49 -2.03 21.65
C HIS A 877 -28.32 -1.37 22.76
N GLY A 878 -29.21 -2.12 23.40
CA GLY A 878 -30.06 -1.61 24.48
C GLY A 878 -31.37 -1.00 23.97
N ARG A 879 -31.93 -0.04 24.73
CA ARG A 879 -33.22 0.60 24.40
C ARG A 879 -33.01 1.80 23.49
N ASP A 880 -33.88 2.02 22.51
CA ASP A 880 -33.77 3.14 21.56
C ASP A 880 -33.72 4.53 22.22
N ALA A 881 -34.36 4.70 23.38
CA ALA A 881 -34.36 5.97 24.11
C ALA A 881 -33.07 6.22 24.93
N SER A 882 -32.22 5.21 25.07
CA SER A 882 -30.95 5.28 25.81
C SER A 882 -30.01 4.18 25.28
N PRO A 883 -29.53 4.32 24.04
CA PRO A 883 -28.66 3.34 23.42
C PRO A 883 -27.34 3.20 24.20
N GLU A 884 -26.86 1.97 24.28
CA GLU A 884 -25.56 1.61 24.83
C GLU A 884 -24.61 1.28 23.68
N VAL A 885 -23.37 1.74 23.78
CA VAL A 885 -22.29 1.41 22.84
C VAL A 885 -21.08 0.90 23.59
N THR A 886 -20.27 0.11 22.92
CA THR A 886 -18.98 -0.35 23.44
C THR A 886 -17.87 0.21 22.54
N PRO A 887 -17.22 1.33 22.93
CA PRO A 887 -16.13 1.87 22.15
C PRO A 887 -14.96 0.87 22.12
N TYR A 888 -14.11 0.98 21.10
CA TYR A 888 -12.85 0.23 21.09
C TYR A 888 -11.84 0.96 21.98
N TYR A 889 -11.50 0.37 23.13
CA TYR A 889 -10.51 0.95 24.03
C TYR A 889 -9.48 -0.08 24.52
N ALA A 890 -8.22 0.35 24.59
CA ALA A 890 -7.03 -0.38 25.02
C ALA A 890 -6.64 -1.65 24.23
N SER A 891 -7.57 -2.56 23.96
CA SER A 891 -7.29 -3.82 23.25
C SER A 891 -8.55 -4.59 22.82
N PRO A 892 -8.40 -5.54 21.87
CA PRO A 892 -9.48 -6.47 21.54
C PRO A 892 -9.93 -7.31 22.75
N ASN A 893 -9.00 -7.70 23.64
CA ASN A 893 -9.31 -8.47 24.86
C ASN A 893 -10.24 -7.71 25.80
N LYS A 894 -9.93 -6.44 26.07
CA LYS A 894 -10.71 -5.62 26.99
C LYS A 894 -12.11 -5.33 26.41
N THR A 895 -12.16 -5.06 25.12
CA THR A 895 -13.41 -4.92 24.38
C THR A 895 -14.24 -6.21 24.43
N GLY A 896 -13.61 -7.37 24.28
CA GLY A 896 -14.26 -8.67 24.40
C GLY A 896 -14.80 -8.97 25.81
N GLU A 897 -14.06 -8.57 26.85
CA GLU A 897 -14.51 -8.65 28.24
C GLU A 897 -15.80 -7.86 28.47
N ASP A 898 -15.89 -6.64 27.93
CA ASP A 898 -17.10 -5.82 28.00
C ASP A 898 -18.28 -6.45 27.24
N PHE A 899 -18.02 -7.03 26.07
CA PHE A 899 -19.05 -7.78 25.33
C PHE A 899 -19.55 -8.99 26.12
N ALA A 900 -18.67 -9.62 26.93
CA ALA A 900 -19.00 -10.76 27.77
C ALA A 900 -19.71 -10.38 29.09
N GLY A 901 -19.96 -9.09 29.33
CA GLY A 901 -20.66 -8.58 30.52
C GLY A 901 -19.76 -7.90 31.56
N GLY A 902 -18.46 -7.75 31.26
CA GLY A 902 -17.50 -7.09 32.14
C GLY A 902 -17.19 -7.85 33.44
N LEU A 903 -16.51 -7.19 34.37
CA LEU A 903 -16.02 -7.82 35.61
C LEU A 903 -17.11 -8.05 36.68
N GLY A 904 -18.36 -7.72 36.40
CA GLY A 904 -19.49 -7.84 37.34
C GLY A 904 -20.17 -9.21 37.34
N ARG A 905 -19.52 -10.26 36.81
CA ARG A 905 -20.06 -11.60 36.58
C ARG A 905 -19.45 -12.64 37.55
N PRO A 906 -19.83 -12.65 38.85
CA PRO A 906 -19.23 -13.57 39.82
C PRO A 906 -19.46 -15.05 39.48
N ASP A 907 -20.52 -15.35 38.72
CA ASP A 907 -20.86 -16.68 38.23
C ASP A 907 -19.83 -17.27 37.26
N VAL A 908 -18.98 -16.42 36.65
CA VAL A 908 -17.95 -16.84 35.70
C VAL A 908 -16.67 -17.30 36.39
N ALA A 909 -16.39 -16.84 37.61
CA ALA A 909 -15.22 -17.28 38.34
C ALA A 909 -15.36 -18.77 38.75
N CYS A 910 -14.27 -19.52 38.64
CA CYS A 910 -14.20 -20.93 39.07
C CYS A 910 -12.85 -21.17 39.76
N GLU A 911 -12.88 -21.44 41.05
CA GLU A 911 -11.71 -21.61 41.89
C GLU A 911 -10.99 -22.93 41.60
N ALA A 912 -11.71 -24.01 41.28
CA ALA A 912 -11.10 -25.28 40.87
C ALA A 912 -10.22 -25.10 39.61
N ILE A 913 -10.69 -24.32 38.65
CA ILE A 913 -9.89 -23.95 37.46
C ILE A 913 -8.72 -23.05 37.86
N ARG A 914 -8.95 -22.01 38.67
CA ARG A 914 -7.90 -21.09 39.17
C ARG A 914 -6.77 -21.81 39.90
N ARG A 915 -7.09 -22.86 40.65
CA ARG A 915 -6.16 -23.71 41.39
C ARG A 915 -5.64 -24.90 40.60
N ARG A 916 -6.05 -25.05 39.33
CA ARG A 916 -5.65 -26.15 38.44
C ARG A 916 -5.98 -27.54 39.01
N ILE A 917 -7.11 -27.64 39.71
CA ILE A 917 -7.59 -28.88 40.32
C ILE A 917 -8.21 -29.81 39.28
N VAL A 918 -8.71 -29.26 38.17
CA VAL A 918 -9.31 -30.01 37.06
C VAL A 918 -8.21 -30.37 36.05
N PRO A 919 -7.62 -31.58 36.09
CA PRO A 919 -6.45 -31.89 35.29
C PRO A 919 -6.67 -31.71 33.77
N PRO A 920 -7.81 -32.12 33.16
CA PRO A 920 -7.99 -31.97 31.71
C PRO A 920 -8.27 -30.54 31.25
N ALA A 921 -8.46 -29.59 32.18
CA ALA A 921 -8.59 -28.17 31.88
C ALA A 921 -7.28 -27.39 32.10
N ASP A 922 -6.25 -28.00 32.70
CA ASP A 922 -4.94 -27.36 32.91
C ASP A 922 -4.13 -27.37 31.60
N PRO A 923 -3.76 -26.20 31.05
CA PRO A 923 -2.93 -26.12 29.85
C PRO A 923 -1.53 -26.76 29.99
N GLU A 924 -1.05 -26.99 31.21
CA GLU A 924 0.25 -27.64 31.47
C GLU A 924 0.15 -29.16 31.66
N ASN A 925 -1.07 -29.72 31.66
CA ASN A 925 -1.25 -31.15 31.83
C ASN A 925 -0.74 -31.93 30.61
N LYS A 926 0.24 -32.80 30.86
CA LYS A 926 0.90 -33.60 29.83
C LYS A 926 -0.04 -34.57 29.14
N ASP A 927 -1.11 -35.03 29.76
CA ASP A 927 -2.03 -36.01 29.18
C ASP A 927 -3.05 -35.39 28.24
N CYS A 928 -3.13 -34.06 28.21
CA CYS A 928 -4.06 -33.30 27.38
C CYS A 928 -3.30 -32.56 26.26
N VAL A 929 -2.64 -33.31 25.38
CA VAL A 929 -1.76 -32.74 24.33
C VAL A 929 -2.54 -32.10 23.16
N ASN A 930 -3.82 -32.43 22.96
CA ASN A 930 -4.63 -31.86 21.89
C ASN A 930 -6.04 -31.51 22.39
N TRP A 931 -6.24 -30.25 22.83
CA TRP A 931 -7.54 -29.75 23.31
C TRP A 931 -8.69 -29.85 22.27
N ALA A 932 -8.36 -30.15 21.01
CA ALA A 932 -9.30 -30.54 19.97
C ALA A 932 -8.94 -31.92 19.41
N MET A 933 -9.91 -32.85 19.44
CA MET A 933 -9.82 -34.19 18.84
C MET A 933 -9.63 -34.12 17.31
N VAL A 934 -10.21 -33.10 16.68
CA VAL A 934 -10.07 -32.85 15.24
C VAL A 934 -8.84 -31.97 15.03
N PRO A 935 -7.85 -32.40 14.22
CA PRO A 935 -6.67 -31.60 13.95
C PRO A 935 -7.06 -30.31 13.21
N GLN A 936 -6.48 -29.19 13.61
CA GLN A 936 -6.68 -27.91 12.92
C GLN A 936 -5.90 -27.86 11.60
N ILE A 937 -4.81 -28.60 11.47
CA ILE A 937 -4.01 -28.67 10.25
C ILE A 937 -3.90 -30.15 9.87
N TRP A 938 -4.31 -30.49 8.66
CA TRP A 938 -4.19 -31.83 8.11
C TRP A 938 -4.03 -31.78 6.60
N GLU A 939 -3.22 -32.69 6.07
CA GLU A 939 -3.00 -32.84 4.64
C GLU A 939 -3.08 -34.32 4.29
N LYS A 940 -3.77 -34.61 3.19
CA LYS A 940 -3.85 -35.96 2.65
C LYS A 940 -2.46 -36.32 2.09
N PRO A 941 -1.88 -37.48 2.45
CA PRO A 941 -0.65 -37.94 1.82
C PRO A 941 -0.83 -38.09 0.31
N LEU A 942 0.15 -37.66 -0.49
CA LEU A 942 0.08 -37.76 -1.96
C LEU A 942 -0.15 -39.20 -2.45
N ALA A 943 0.38 -40.19 -1.73
CA ALA A 943 0.18 -41.62 -2.03
C ALA A 943 -1.29 -42.06 -1.94
N GLU A 944 -2.12 -41.31 -1.20
CA GLU A 944 -3.55 -41.58 -1.01
C GLU A 944 -4.44 -40.76 -1.96
N PHE A 945 -3.86 -39.93 -2.85
CA PHE A 945 -4.64 -39.23 -3.86
C PHE A 945 -5.17 -40.25 -4.88
N THR A 946 -6.48 -40.20 -5.15
CA THR A 946 -7.07 -41.06 -6.18
C THR A 946 -6.59 -40.66 -7.58
N GLN A 947 -6.77 -41.54 -8.56
CA GLN A 947 -6.40 -41.24 -9.94
C GLN A 947 -7.19 -40.03 -10.48
N GLU A 948 -8.45 -39.90 -10.10
CA GLU A 948 -9.31 -38.76 -10.45
C GLU A 948 -8.82 -37.47 -9.79
N GLN A 949 -8.41 -37.51 -8.53
CA GLN A 949 -7.87 -36.34 -7.83
C GLN A 949 -6.56 -35.86 -8.47
N ARG A 950 -5.67 -36.78 -8.87
CA ARG A 950 -4.42 -36.43 -9.56
C ARG A 950 -4.67 -35.90 -10.98
N ALA A 951 -5.70 -36.41 -11.66
CA ALA A 951 -6.06 -35.99 -13.00
C ALA A 951 -6.92 -34.71 -13.03
N ALA A 952 -7.35 -34.20 -11.87
CA ALA A 952 -8.14 -32.98 -11.77
C ALA A 952 -7.36 -31.79 -12.34
N ALA A 953 -8.05 -30.84 -12.96
CA ALA A 953 -7.42 -29.65 -13.52
C ALA A 953 -7.04 -28.61 -12.43
N TRP A 954 -7.78 -28.55 -11.32
CA TRP A 954 -7.70 -27.48 -10.33
C TRP A 954 -7.74 -28.00 -8.89
N ILE A 955 -7.15 -27.23 -7.97
CA ILE A 955 -7.42 -27.26 -6.54
C ILE A 955 -8.20 -26.00 -6.19
N GLN A 956 -9.31 -26.16 -5.48
CA GLN A 956 -10.21 -25.10 -5.07
C GLN A 956 -10.22 -25.01 -3.54
N GLU A 957 -9.82 -23.87 -3.00
CA GLU A 957 -9.81 -23.60 -1.57
C GLU A 957 -11.03 -22.80 -1.14
N TYR A 958 -11.70 -23.28 -0.09
CA TYR A 958 -12.83 -22.58 0.54
C TYR A 958 -12.54 -22.32 2.01
N ASP A 959 -12.66 -21.06 2.43
CA ASP A 959 -12.59 -20.63 3.82
C ASP A 959 -13.99 -20.55 4.45
N LYS A 960 -14.11 -20.98 5.70
CA LYS A 960 -15.38 -20.93 6.43
C LYS A 960 -15.49 -19.62 7.20
N THR A 961 -16.30 -18.70 6.66
CA THR A 961 -16.49 -17.36 7.21
C THR A 961 -16.86 -17.39 8.70
N ALA A 962 -15.96 -16.81 9.52
CA ALA A 962 -16.09 -16.68 10.96
C ALA A 962 -16.35 -18.01 11.68
N ALA A 963 -15.66 -19.09 11.29
CA ALA A 963 -15.89 -20.46 11.76
C ALA A 963 -16.01 -20.63 13.28
N TRP A 964 -15.27 -19.84 14.06
CA TRP A 964 -15.26 -19.95 15.52
C TRP A 964 -16.37 -19.15 16.21
N LEU A 965 -16.89 -18.10 15.57
CA LEU A 965 -17.85 -17.20 16.19
C LEU A 965 -19.17 -17.92 16.58
N PRO A 966 -19.77 -18.80 15.75
CA PRO A 966 -20.95 -19.57 16.14
C PRO A 966 -20.78 -20.43 17.39
N ALA A 967 -19.54 -20.86 17.73
CA ALA A 967 -19.30 -21.66 18.92
C ALA A 967 -19.65 -20.90 20.21
N TYR A 968 -19.46 -19.57 20.23
CA TYR A 968 -19.82 -18.71 21.36
C TYR A 968 -21.32 -18.72 21.68
N SER A 969 -22.16 -19.02 20.70
CA SER A 969 -23.61 -19.12 20.89
C SER A 969 -24.07 -20.48 21.38
N ASN A 970 -23.47 -21.55 20.88
CA ASN A 970 -24.09 -22.89 20.91
C ASN A 970 -23.48 -23.82 21.96
N VAL A 971 -22.21 -23.60 22.33
CA VAL A 971 -21.52 -24.47 23.27
C VAL A 971 -22.06 -24.29 24.70
N GLN A 972 -22.23 -25.40 25.42
CA GLN A 972 -22.51 -25.36 26.85
C GLN A 972 -21.20 -25.12 27.60
N LEU A 973 -21.21 -24.14 28.48
CA LEU A 973 -20.06 -23.72 29.28
C LEU A 973 -20.41 -23.87 30.76
N GLY A 974 -19.47 -24.38 31.54
CA GLY A 974 -19.65 -24.60 32.96
C GLY A 974 -19.70 -23.29 33.75
N ILE A 975 -20.68 -23.17 34.65
CA ILE A 975 -20.85 -22.04 35.58
C ILE A 975 -20.52 -22.52 36.99
N GLY A 976 -19.76 -21.73 37.75
CA GLY A 976 -19.32 -22.12 39.09
C GLY A 976 -18.32 -23.28 39.11
N GLU A 977 -18.33 -24.05 40.20
CA GLU A 977 -17.39 -25.16 40.43
C GLU A 977 -17.85 -26.47 39.77
N PRO A 978 -16.91 -27.28 39.23
CA PRO A 978 -17.22 -28.62 38.74
C PRO A 978 -17.36 -29.64 39.88
N THR A 979 -18.15 -30.67 39.63
CA THR A 979 -18.20 -31.89 40.43
C THR A 979 -17.28 -32.94 39.81
N HIS A 980 -16.39 -33.53 40.61
CA HIS A 980 -15.58 -34.68 40.22
C HIS A 980 -16.35 -35.97 40.48
N PHE A 981 -16.47 -36.82 39.46
CA PHE A 981 -17.08 -38.14 39.53
C PHE A 981 -16.00 -39.18 39.24
N ASP A 982 -15.66 -39.99 40.24
CA ASP A 982 -14.76 -41.13 40.12
C ASP A 982 -15.53 -42.45 39.89
N GLY A 983 -14.81 -43.48 39.46
CA GLY A 983 -15.33 -44.85 39.37
C GLY A 983 -16.50 -45.07 38.40
N GLY A 984 -16.66 -44.23 37.37
CA GLY A 984 -17.72 -44.36 36.36
C GLY A 984 -19.14 -44.14 36.89
N THR A 985 -19.29 -43.40 37.99
CA THR A 985 -20.56 -43.19 38.69
C THR A 985 -21.57 -42.31 37.94
N ILE A 986 -21.16 -41.65 36.85
CA ILE A 986 -22.01 -40.75 36.06
C ILE A 986 -22.12 -41.22 34.60
N ALA A 987 -23.33 -41.13 34.05
CA ALA A 987 -23.58 -41.35 32.62
C ALA A 987 -23.35 -40.06 31.82
N TYR A 988 -22.88 -40.20 30.58
CA TYR A 988 -22.69 -39.05 29.69
C TYR A 988 -24.01 -38.31 29.43
N ASN A 989 -23.97 -36.98 29.55
CA ASN A 989 -25.09 -36.11 29.21
C ASN A 989 -24.60 -34.85 28.48
N LYS A 990 -25.00 -34.71 27.21
CA LYS A 990 -24.61 -33.58 26.35
C LYS A 990 -25.05 -32.19 26.84
N ARG A 991 -25.94 -32.12 27.84
CA ARG A 991 -26.39 -30.84 28.43
C ARG A 991 -25.36 -30.24 29.38
N PHE A 992 -24.48 -31.05 29.94
CA PHE A 992 -23.45 -30.59 30.86
C PHE A 992 -22.15 -30.34 30.12
N ALA A 993 -21.52 -29.20 30.40
CA ALA A 993 -20.13 -28.99 30.09
C ALA A 993 -19.30 -29.89 31.00
N GLY A 994 -18.35 -30.61 30.42
CA GLY A 994 -17.51 -31.51 31.18
C GLY A 994 -16.45 -32.20 30.35
N TYR A 995 -15.48 -32.74 31.08
CA TYR A 995 -14.43 -33.62 30.58
C TYR A 995 -14.75 -35.04 31.02
N TRP A 996 -14.61 -35.98 30.10
CA TRP A 996 -15.02 -37.37 30.27
C TRP A 996 -13.83 -38.26 29.95
N ARG A 997 -13.34 -39.04 30.92
CA ARG A 997 -12.35 -40.09 30.67
C ARG A 997 -13.08 -41.37 30.30
N ILE A 998 -12.90 -41.82 29.07
CA ILE A 998 -13.58 -43.01 28.55
C ILE A 998 -12.63 -44.19 28.43
N ALA A 999 -13.15 -45.40 28.61
CA ALA A 999 -12.33 -46.61 28.58
C ALA A 999 -11.76 -46.89 27.18
N GLU A 1000 -12.54 -46.63 26.14
CA GLU A 1000 -12.20 -46.94 24.76
C GLU A 1000 -12.72 -45.88 23.78
N ILE A 1001 -12.06 -45.78 22.63
CA ILE A 1001 -12.48 -44.95 21.49
C ILE A 1001 -13.23 -45.83 20.48
N PRO A 1002 -14.40 -45.42 19.99
CA PRO A 1002 -15.12 -46.19 18.98
C PRO A 1002 -14.39 -46.17 17.65
N GLY A 1003 -14.18 -47.36 17.06
CA GLY A 1003 -13.73 -47.52 15.68
C GLY A 1003 -12.47 -46.73 15.33
N LEU A 1004 -11.28 -47.29 15.61
CA LEU A 1004 -9.98 -46.72 15.23
C LEU A 1004 -9.68 -46.84 13.72
N VAL A 1005 -10.61 -46.41 12.86
CA VAL A 1005 -10.39 -46.22 11.43
C VAL A 1005 -10.78 -44.79 11.13
N ALA A 1006 -9.79 -43.96 10.78
CA ALA A 1006 -10.06 -42.65 10.19
C ALA A 1006 -11.08 -42.84 9.06
N LEU A 1007 -12.11 -41.99 9.02
CA LEU A 1007 -13.04 -42.04 7.90
C LEU A 1007 -12.23 -41.84 6.62
N PRO A 1008 -12.29 -42.76 5.63
CA PRO A 1008 -11.40 -42.72 4.48
C PRO A 1008 -11.43 -41.34 3.80
N GLY A 1009 -10.24 -40.76 3.60
CA GLY A 1009 -10.07 -39.45 2.96
C GLY A 1009 -10.38 -38.23 3.84
N LEU A 1010 -10.63 -38.39 5.14
CA LEU A 1010 -10.82 -37.30 6.10
C LEU A 1010 -9.66 -37.21 7.13
N PRO A 1011 -9.49 -36.04 7.79
CA PRO A 1011 -8.48 -35.91 8.85
C PRO A 1011 -8.64 -36.98 9.94
N PRO A 1012 -7.58 -37.70 10.33
CA PRO A 1012 -7.66 -38.66 11.42
C PRO A 1012 -7.94 -37.94 12.73
N LEU A 1013 -8.89 -38.47 13.50
CA LEU A 1013 -9.15 -38.00 14.86
C LEU A 1013 -7.96 -38.36 15.76
N VAL A 1014 -7.48 -37.39 16.54
CA VAL A 1014 -6.29 -37.54 17.37
C VAL A 1014 -6.68 -37.75 18.82
N PHE A 1015 -6.16 -38.82 19.41
CA PHE A 1015 -6.37 -39.18 20.81
C PHE A 1015 -5.02 -39.39 21.50
N LYS A 1016 -4.98 -39.11 22.79
CA LYS A 1016 -3.87 -39.49 23.67
C LYS A 1016 -4.45 -40.27 24.84
N GLU A 1017 -3.88 -41.43 25.10
CA GLU A 1017 -4.20 -42.23 26.29
C GLU A 1017 -3.62 -41.53 27.53
N ALA A 1018 -4.43 -41.42 28.59
CA ALA A 1018 -4.03 -40.86 29.87
C ALA A 1018 -3.12 -41.84 30.63
N GLU A 1019 -2.27 -41.33 31.54
CA GLU A 1019 -1.40 -42.19 32.36
C GLU A 1019 -2.21 -43.19 33.21
N GLU A 1020 -3.42 -42.82 33.65
CA GLU A 1020 -4.34 -43.67 34.40
C GLU A 1020 -5.21 -44.60 33.53
N GLY A 1021 -4.91 -44.69 32.23
CA GLY A 1021 -5.63 -45.46 31.23
C GLY A 1021 -6.89 -44.75 30.70
N GLY A 1022 -7.31 -45.14 29.50
CA GLY A 1022 -8.45 -44.51 28.82
C GLY A 1022 -8.12 -43.11 28.28
N TYR A 1023 -9.14 -42.35 27.86
CA TYR A 1023 -8.97 -41.15 27.04
C TYR A 1023 -9.82 -39.99 27.56
N TRP A 1024 -9.19 -38.85 27.85
CA TRP A 1024 -9.92 -37.63 28.21
C TRP A 1024 -10.48 -36.94 26.96
N VAL A 1025 -11.80 -36.71 26.94
CA VAL A 1025 -12.48 -35.97 25.88
C VAL A 1025 -13.42 -34.91 26.44
N ALA A 1026 -13.47 -33.76 25.78
CA ALA A 1026 -14.43 -32.70 26.08
C ALA A 1026 -15.82 -33.06 25.55
N THR A 1027 -16.86 -32.49 26.16
CA THR A 1027 -18.27 -32.73 25.77
C THR A 1027 -18.54 -32.54 24.26
N PRO A 1028 -18.06 -31.48 23.57
CA PRO A 1028 -18.30 -31.33 22.14
C PRO A 1028 -17.64 -32.43 21.29
N SER A 1029 -16.47 -32.95 21.71
CA SER A 1029 -15.82 -34.09 21.09
C SER A 1029 -16.63 -35.38 21.31
N MET A 1030 -17.16 -35.59 22.51
CA MET A 1030 -18.04 -36.74 22.81
C MET A 1030 -19.31 -36.72 21.95
N ASP A 1031 -19.92 -35.55 21.77
CA ASP A 1031 -21.08 -35.38 20.89
C ASP A 1031 -20.73 -35.69 19.42
N LEU A 1032 -19.55 -35.30 18.94
CA LEU A 1032 -19.08 -35.70 17.62
C LEU A 1032 -18.90 -37.22 17.52
N LEU A 1033 -18.25 -37.87 18.50
CA LEU A 1033 -18.06 -39.32 18.51
C LEU A 1033 -19.40 -40.07 18.45
N LYS A 1034 -20.40 -39.67 19.23
CA LYS A 1034 -21.75 -40.28 19.17
C LYS A 1034 -22.47 -40.05 17.84
N VAL A 1035 -22.17 -38.96 17.12
CA VAL A 1035 -22.71 -38.74 15.76
C VAL A 1035 -22.02 -39.64 14.74
N LEU A 1036 -20.71 -39.81 14.85
CA LEU A 1036 -19.93 -40.63 13.92
C LEU A 1036 -20.16 -42.13 14.12
N TRP A 1037 -20.38 -42.55 15.37
CA TRP A 1037 -20.68 -43.92 15.79
C TRP A 1037 -21.96 -43.97 16.65
N PRO A 1038 -23.17 -43.92 16.05
CA PRO A 1038 -24.43 -43.84 16.78
C PRO A 1038 -24.75 -45.03 17.68
N THR A 1039 -24.17 -46.19 17.42
CA THR A 1039 -24.36 -47.42 18.20
C THR A 1039 -23.36 -47.56 19.35
N TRP A 1040 -22.39 -46.66 19.46
CA TRP A 1040 -21.40 -46.69 20.53
C TRP A 1040 -21.96 -46.05 21.79
N GLU A 1041 -21.87 -46.79 22.89
CA GLU A 1041 -22.17 -46.30 24.22
C GLU A 1041 -20.87 -46.14 25.03
N PRO A 1042 -20.49 -44.90 25.40
CA PRO A 1042 -19.22 -44.66 26.07
C PRO A 1042 -19.23 -45.23 27.48
N GLN A 1043 -18.23 -46.06 27.80
CA GLN A 1043 -17.93 -46.42 29.18
C GLN A 1043 -17.13 -45.29 29.84
N ILE A 1044 -17.78 -44.53 30.72
CA ILE A 1044 -17.15 -43.46 31.50
C ILE A 1044 -16.38 -44.08 32.66
N LEU A 1045 -15.08 -43.79 32.76
CA LEU A 1045 -14.23 -44.19 33.89
C LEU A 1045 -14.20 -43.11 34.97
N GLU A 1046 -14.21 -41.84 34.55
CA GLU A 1046 -14.07 -40.66 35.40
C GLU A 1046 -14.61 -39.44 34.66
N ALA A 1047 -15.13 -38.44 35.39
CA ALA A 1047 -15.56 -37.20 34.76
C ALA A 1047 -15.41 -35.98 35.68
N TRP A 1048 -15.18 -34.83 35.07
CA TRP A 1048 -15.30 -33.52 35.69
C TRP A 1048 -16.44 -32.77 35.01
N VAL A 1049 -17.52 -32.50 35.73
CA VAL A 1049 -18.79 -32.03 35.15
C VAL A 1049 -19.29 -30.80 35.86
N TRP A 1050 -19.70 -29.79 35.09
CA TRP A 1050 -20.43 -28.63 35.60
C TRP A 1050 -21.92 -28.87 35.45
N GLU A 1051 -22.59 -29.23 36.55
CA GLU A 1051 -24.02 -29.50 36.56
C GLU A 1051 -24.85 -28.23 36.22
N ASP A 1052 -24.36 -27.05 36.60
CA ASP A 1052 -24.85 -25.77 36.06
C ASP A 1052 -24.06 -25.40 34.81
N SER A 1053 -24.63 -25.72 33.64
CA SER A 1053 -24.06 -25.41 32.33
C SER A 1053 -25.00 -24.53 31.52
N LYS A 1054 -24.45 -23.47 30.91
CA LYS A 1054 -25.21 -22.48 30.14
C LYS A 1054 -24.49 -22.11 28.85
N ARG A 1055 -25.24 -21.53 27.91
CA ARG A 1055 -24.68 -20.77 26.77
C ARG A 1055 -24.17 -19.40 27.25
N ALA A 1056 -23.15 -19.43 28.11
CA ALA A 1056 -22.73 -18.27 28.90
C ALA A 1056 -22.28 -17.06 28.06
N LEU A 1057 -21.86 -17.32 26.81
CA LEU A 1057 -21.37 -16.31 25.86
C LEU A 1057 -22.35 -16.01 24.73
N GLU A 1058 -23.62 -16.42 24.82
CA GLU A 1058 -24.63 -16.09 23.79
C GLU A 1058 -24.83 -14.58 23.64
N GLY A 1059 -24.84 -13.84 24.75
CA GLY A 1059 -24.92 -12.37 24.73
C GLY A 1059 -23.71 -11.72 24.05
N PHE A 1060 -22.52 -12.27 24.27
CA PHE A 1060 -21.29 -11.87 23.58
C PHE A 1060 -21.43 -12.12 22.07
N TYR A 1061 -21.87 -13.32 21.67
CA TYR A 1061 -22.07 -13.68 20.27
C TYR A 1061 -23.03 -12.73 19.56
N LYS A 1062 -24.18 -12.42 20.16
CA LYS A 1062 -25.18 -11.50 19.57
C LYS A 1062 -24.57 -10.13 19.31
N LYS A 1063 -23.86 -9.55 20.29
CA LYS A 1063 -23.19 -8.25 20.15
C LYS A 1063 -22.14 -8.25 19.02
N VAL A 1064 -21.30 -9.28 18.92
CA VAL A 1064 -20.30 -9.37 17.83
C VAL A 1064 -20.97 -9.56 16.47
N LYS A 1065 -21.99 -10.42 16.38
CA LYS A 1065 -22.74 -10.70 15.16
C LYS A 1065 -23.45 -9.45 14.65
N ASP A 1066 -24.20 -8.75 15.51
CA ASP A 1066 -24.97 -7.58 15.13
C ASP A 1066 -24.05 -6.44 14.69
N SER A 1067 -22.92 -6.26 15.39
CA SER A 1067 -21.84 -5.35 14.95
C SER A 1067 -21.31 -5.72 13.57
N ARG A 1068 -21.06 -7.00 13.29
CA ARG A 1068 -20.60 -7.45 11.97
C ARG A 1068 -21.61 -7.14 10.87
N VAL A 1069 -22.90 -7.38 11.11
CA VAL A 1069 -23.98 -7.09 10.14
C VAL A 1069 -23.98 -5.60 9.78
N TYR A 1070 -23.90 -4.73 10.79
CA TYR A 1070 -23.83 -3.29 10.57
C TYR A 1070 -22.58 -2.89 9.78
N ILE A 1071 -21.40 -3.41 10.14
CA ILE A 1071 -20.13 -3.08 9.46
C ILE A 1071 -20.17 -3.50 7.98
N VAL A 1072 -20.76 -4.66 7.67
CA VAL A 1072 -20.91 -5.12 6.27
C VAL A 1072 -21.83 -4.17 5.49
N ALA A 1073 -22.96 -3.77 6.07
CA ALA A 1073 -23.86 -2.79 5.45
C ALA A 1073 -23.17 -1.43 5.23
N ALA A 1074 -22.34 -0.97 6.18
CA ALA A 1074 -21.54 0.23 6.05
C ALA A 1074 -20.50 0.14 4.91
N ALA A 1075 -19.89 -1.04 4.71
CA ALA A 1075 -18.97 -1.28 3.60
C ALA A 1075 -19.70 -1.29 2.24
N GLU A 1076 -20.89 -1.90 2.17
CA GLU A 1076 -21.74 -1.88 0.97
C GLU A 1076 -22.20 -0.46 0.61
N ALA A 1077 -22.36 0.41 1.62
CA ALA A 1077 -22.63 1.83 1.44
C ALA A 1077 -21.39 2.69 1.09
N GLY A 1078 -20.22 2.07 0.93
CA GLY A 1078 -18.99 2.74 0.50
C GLY A 1078 -18.21 3.47 1.61
N ARG A 1079 -18.45 3.19 2.90
CA ARG A 1079 -17.68 3.82 3.99
C ARG A 1079 -16.23 3.31 4.05
N PRO A 1080 -15.21 4.16 3.91
CA PRO A 1080 -13.81 3.74 3.81
C PRO A 1080 -13.29 3.05 5.09
N GLY A 1081 -13.76 3.49 6.27
CA GLY A 1081 -13.38 2.95 7.57
C GLY A 1081 -13.99 1.57 7.89
N ALA A 1082 -15.02 1.14 7.16
CA ALA A 1082 -15.74 -0.12 7.44
C ALA A 1082 -14.85 -1.37 7.31
N LYS A 1083 -13.88 -1.35 6.38
CA LYS A 1083 -12.86 -2.40 6.22
C LYS A 1083 -12.06 -2.61 7.51
N PHE A 1084 -11.61 -1.53 8.14
CA PHE A 1084 -10.81 -1.57 9.36
C PHE A 1084 -11.65 -1.97 10.58
N ALA A 1085 -12.89 -1.47 10.67
CA ALA A 1085 -13.86 -1.89 11.69
C ALA A 1085 -14.14 -3.40 11.63
N LYS A 1086 -14.23 -3.99 10.43
CA LYS A 1086 -14.40 -5.44 10.22
C LYS A 1086 -13.23 -6.25 10.77
N GLN A 1087 -12.00 -5.75 10.61
CA GLN A 1087 -10.80 -6.39 11.14
C GLN A 1087 -10.78 -6.38 12.68
N ILE A 1088 -11.22 -5.27 13.30
CA ILE A 1088 -11.38 -5.17 14.75
C ILE A 1088 -12.42 -6.17 15.25
N ASN A 1089 -13.58 -6.26 14.58
CA ASN A 1089 -14.66 -7.19 14.93
C ASN A 1089 -14.14 -8.65 14.94
N GLY A 1090 -13.37 -9.03 13.93
CA GLY A 1090 -12.66 -10.32 13.87
C GLY A 1090 -11.71 -10.55 15.05
N ALA A 1091 -10.86 -9.55 15.33
CA ALA A 1091 -9.86 -9.63 16.39
C ALA A 1091 -10.47 -9.75 17.78
N VAL A 1092 -11.64 -9.16 18.04
CA VAL A 1092 -12.28 -9.17 19.37
C VAL A 1092 -12.57 -10.60 19.85
N TYR A 1093 -13.25 -11.43 19.05
CA TYR A 1093 -13.58 -12.79 19.51
C TYR A 1093 -12.39 -13.74 19.47
N GLN A 1094 -11.52 -13.64 18.46
CA GLN A 1094 -10.30 -14.47 18.38
C GLN A 1094 -9.38 -14.20 19.58
N SER A 1095 -9.13 -12.93 19.88
CA SER A 1095 -8.29 -12.52 21.00
C SER A 1095 -8.94 -12.87 22.34
N PHE A 1096 -10.26 -12.68 22.49
CA PHE A 1096 -10.97 -13.04 23.72
C PHE A 1096 -10.88 -14.55 24.01
N ARG A 1097 -10.95 -15.44 23.00
CA ARG A 1097 -10.68 -16.88 23.21
C ARG A 1097 -9.29 -17.11 23.82
N GLY A 1098 -8.28 -16.49 23.21
CA GLY A 1098 -6.89 -16.59 23.69
C GLY A 1098 -6.71 -16.02 25.09
N TYR A 1099 -7.47 -14.97 25.43
CA TYR A 1099 -7.51 -14.43 26.78
C TYR A 1099 -8.03 -15.47 27.77
N LEU A 1100 -9.15 -16.15 27.49
CA LEU A 1100 -9.72 -17.18 28.37
C LEU A 1100 -8.71 -18.31 28.68
N GLY A 1101 -7.99 -18.79 27.66
CA GLY A 1101 -7.07 -19.94 27.73
C GLY A 1101 -5.58 -19.61 27.85
N ARG A 1102 -5.22 -18.42 28.35
CA ARG A 1102 -3.81 -18.02 28.53
C ARG A 1102 -3.03 -19.03 29.39
N SER A 1103 -1.84 -19.42 28.93
CA SER A 1103 -1.01 -20.46 29.55
C SER A 1103 -0.38 -20.07 30.89
N LYS A 1104 -0.12 -18.78 31.10
CA LYS A 1104 0.53 -18.27 32.32
C LYS A 1104 -0.34 -18.29 33.58
N GLY A 1105 -1.59 -18.75 33.49
CA GLY A 1105 -2.51 -18.69 34.61
C GLY A 1105 -3.34 -17.40 34.68
N PRO A 1106 -4.07 -17.21 35.79
CA PRO A 1106 -4.75 -15.94 36.05
C PRO A 1106 -3.70 -14.84 36.23
N ARG A 1107 -4.06 -13.59 35.94
CA ARG A 1107 -3.19 -12.44 36.24
C ARG A 1107 -2.92 -12.43 37.74
N LEU A 1108 -1.73 -11.96 38.11
CA LEU A 1108 -1.35 -11.80 39.50
C LEU A 1108 -1.61 -10.36 39.94
N ASP A 1109 -2.04 -10.19 41.19
CA ASP A 1109 -2.09 -8.89 41.84
C ASP A 1109 -0.67 -8.40 42.09
N TYR A 1110 -0.37 -7.16 41.70
CA TYR A 1110 0.99 -6.62 41.81
C TYR A 1110 1.43 -6.40 43.27
N ALA A 1111 0.50 -6.17 44.19
CA ALA A 1111 0.79 -5.94 45.59
C ALA A 1111 0.96 -7.25 46.38
N THR A 1112 0.12 -8.26 46.11
CA THR A 1112 0.13 -9.52 46.87
C THR A 1112 0.87 -10.66 46.16
N GLY A 1113 1.04 -10.59 44.84
CA GLY A 1113 1.58 -11.69 44.03
C GLY A 1113 0.61 -12.86 43.84
N GLU A 1114 -0.58 -12.81 44.45
CA GLU A 1114 -1.62 -13.84 44.35
C GLU A 1114 -2.48 -13.65 43.10
N ALA A 1115 -3.30 -14.66 42.76
CA ALA A 1115 -4.22 -14.56 41.63
C ALA A 1115 -5.17 -13.37 41.79
N TYR A 1116 -5.12 -12.43 40.85
CA TYR A 1116 -5.90 -11.21 40.85
C TYR A 1116 -7.39 -11.53 40.89
N THR A 1117 -8.06 -11.17 41.98
CA THR A 1117 -9.44 -11.58 42.28
C THR A 1117 -10.45 -11.09 41.25
N LYS A 1118 -10.18 -9.95 40.61
CA LYS A 1118 -11.04 -9.39 39.55
C LYS A 1118 -10.82 -10.03 38.19
N ASP A 1119 -9.80 -10.87 38.03
CA ASP A 1119 -9.54 -11.57 36.78
C ASP A 1119 -10.41 -12.83 36.64
N ILE A 1120 -11.72 -12.64 36.52
CA ILE A 1120 -12.71 -13.72 36.53
C ILE A 1120 -12.72 -14.54 35.24
N TYR A 1121 -12.16 -14.02 34.15
CA TYR A 1121 -12.15 -14.64 32.82
C TYR A 1121 -10.87 -15.45 32.55
N TRP A 1122 -10.23 -16.01 33.58
CA TRP A 1122 -9.32 -17.14 33.36
C TRP A 1122 -10.13 -18.44 33.32
N ARG A 1123 -10.46 -18.89 32.12
CA ARG A 1123 -11.31 -20.06 31.87
C ARG A 1123 -10.74 -20.88 30.70
N PRO A 1124 -9.59 -21.55 30.89
CA PRO A 1124 -9.04 -22.46 29.88
C PRO A 1124 -10.04 -23.54 29.47
N ASP A 1125 -10.88 -23.99 30.40
CA ASP A 1125 -11.98 -24.91 30.13
C ASP A 1125 -12.97 -24.35 29.08
N TRP A 1126 -13.36 -23.08 29.19
CA TRP A 1126 -14.21 -22.43 28.19
C TRP A 1126 -13.51 -22.32 26.84
N ALA A 1127 -12.22 -21.94 26.83
CA ALA A 1127 -11.45 -21.81 25.60
C ALA A 1127 -11.37 -23.15 24.84
N PHE A 1128 -11.17 -24.26 25.57
CA PHE A 1128 -11.09 -25.61 25.00
C PHE A 1128 -12.45 -26.10 24.49
N MET A 1129 -13.53 -25.88 25.24
CA MET A 1129 -14.89 -26.22 24.80
C MET A 1129 -15.28 -25.47 23.52
N LEU A 1130 -14.95 -24.18 23.43
CA LEU A 1130 -15.17 -23.36 22.23
C LEU A 1130 -14.41 -23.91 21.02
N LEU A 1131 -13.12 -24.22 21.20
CA LEU A 1131 -12.27 -24.78 20.13
C LEU A 1131 -12.79 -26.15 19.68
N SER A 1132 -13.01 -27.07 20.62
CA SER A 1132 -13.53 -28.42 20.37
C SER A 1132 -14.88 -28.38 19.62
N HIS A 1133 -15.78 -27.46 20.00
CA HIS A 1133 -17.06 -27.30 19.30
C HIS A 1133 -16.90 -26.76 17.88
N ALA A 1134 -16.01 -25.77 17.67
CA ALA A 1134 -15.75 -25.19 16.36
C ALA A 1134 -15.15 -26.21 15.39
N THR A 1135 -14.11 -26.94 15.81
CA THR A 1135 -13.47 -27.97 14.97
C THR A 1135 -14.40 -29.15 14.73
N ALA A 1136 -15.24 -29.53 15.71
CA ALA A 1136 -16.25 -30.57 15.50
C ALA A 1136 -17.30 -30.17 14.45
N ASN A 1137 -17.75 -28.91 14.44
CA ASN A 1137 -18.67 -28.41 13.42
C ASN A 1137 -18.05 -28.38 12.02
N MET A 1138 -16.74 -28.07 11.92
CA MET A 1138 -16.03 -28.18 10.66
C MET A 1138 -15.99 -29.63 10.17
N TYR A 1139 -15.63 -30.55 11.05
CA TYR A 1139 -15.56 -31.97 10.73
C TYR A 1139 -16.91 -32.56 10.30
N ARG A 1140 -18.03 -32.15 10.93
CA ARG A 1140 -19.39 -32.55 10.50
C ARG A 1140 -19.68 -32.18 9.05
N ASN A 1141 -19.26 -30.99 8.60
CA ASN A 1141 -19.41 -30.59 7.19
C ASN A 1141 -18.61 -31.50 6.27
N LEU A 1142 -17.34 -31.76 6.59
CA LEU A 1142 -16.47 -32.62 5.79
C LEU A 1142 -16.99 -34.07 5.72
N VAL A 1143 -17.55 -34.57 6.82
CA VAL A 1143 -18.19 -35.90 6.86
C VAL A 1143 -19.44 -35.95 5.98
N ALA A 1144 -20.26 -34.90 5.97
CA ALA A 1144 -21.41 -34.81 5.07
C ALA A 1144 -20.95 -34.85 3.60
N PHE A 1145 -19.98 -34.01 3.21
CA PHE A 1145 -19.43 -34.01 1.85
C PHE A 1145 -18.85 -35.38 1.45
N ALA A 1146 -18.10 -36.01 2.34
CA ALA A 1146 -17.49 -37.31 2.06
C ALA A 1146 -18.51 -38.45 1.97
N ARG A 1147 -19.50 -38.50 2.88
CA ARG A 1147 -20.48 -39.61 2.94
C ARG A 1147 -21.63 -39.45 1.95
N GLU A 1148 -22.12 -38.24 1.75
CA GLU A 1148 -23.31 -37.97 0.94
C GLU A 1148 -22.96 -37.71 -0.53
N GLU A 1149 -21.79 -37.13 -0.80
CA GLU A 1149 -21.39 -36.67 -2.14
C GLU A 1149 -20.11 -37.35 -2.65
N GLY A 1150 -19.40 -38.11 -1.81
CA GLY A 1150 -18.13 -38.75 -2.18
C GLY A 1150 -16.95 -37.79 -2.32
N VAL A 1151 -17.10 -36.53 -1.93
CA VAL A 1151 -16.08 -35.48 -2.08
C VAL A 1151 -15.24 -35.41 -0.82
N THR A 1152 -13.92 -35.62 -0.95
CA THR A 1152 -12.98 -35.57 0.18
C THR A 1152 -11.95 -34.45 0.00
N PRO A 1153 -11.58 -33.73 1.08
CA PRO A 1153 -10.59 -32.67 1.01
C PRO A 1153 -9.18 -33.23 0.71
N LEU A 1154 -8.34 -32.40 0.10
CA LEU A 1154 -6.89 -32.62 -0.04
C LEU A 1154 -6.15 -32.13 1.22
N TYR A 1155 -6.63 -31.06 1.83
CA TYR A 1155 -6.10 -30.53 3.09
C TYR A 1155 -7.17 -29.72 3.84
N VAL A 1156 -6.88 -29.47 5.12
CA VAL A 1156 -7.64 -28.60 6.03
C VAL A 1156 -6.62 -27.72 6.77
N ASN A 1157 -6.85 -26.40 6.79
CA ASN A 1157 -6.07 -25.46 7.58
C ASN A 1157 -6.98 -24.51 8.37
N VAL A 1158 -7.12 -24.76 9.67
CA VAL A 1158 -7.95 -24.06 10.65
C VAL A 1158 -9.43 -23.99 10.22
N ASP A 1159 -9.78 -23.00 9.41
CA ASP A 1159 -11.11 -22.74 8.85
C ASP A 1159 -11.20 -22.88 7.33
N ALA A 1160 -10.11 -23.21 6.64
CA ALA A 1160 -10.08 -23.49 5.21
C ALA A 1160 -9.98 -24.99 4.89
N ALA A 1161 -10.51 -25.37 3.72
CA ALA A 1161 -10.37 -26.72 3.16
C ALA A 1161 -10.21 -26.66 1.63
N GLY A 1162 -9.28 -27.44 1.09
CA GLY A 1162 -9.02 -27.54 -0.34
C GLY A 1162 -9.55 -28.81 -0.97
N PHE A 1163 -10.12 -28.73 -2.18
CA PHE A 1163 -10.72 -29.85 -2.92
C PHE A 1163 -10.19 -29.90 -4.35
N ALA A 1164 -10.05 -31.10 -4.91
CA ALA A 1164 -9.72 -31.28 -6.33
C ALA A 1164 -10.98 -31.08 -7.19
N SER A 1165 -10.87 -30.40 -8.33
CA SER A 1165 -11.97 -30.20 -9.29
C SER A 1165 -11.47 -30.08 -10.73
N ASN A 1166 -12.32 -30.44 -11.70
CA ASN A 1166 -12.09 -30.14 -13.11
C ASN A 1166 -12.64 -28.76 -13.53
N GLU A 1167 -13.45 -28.14 -12.68
CA GLU A 1167 -14.05 -26.83 -12.91
C GLU A 1167 -13.15 -25.72 -12.36
N ALA A 1168 -12.87 -24.72 -13.19
CA ALA A 1168 -12.12 -23.53 -12.79
C ALA A 1168 -12.99 -22.57 -11.97
N ASP A 1169 -14.30 -22.55 -12.21
CA ASP A 1169 -15.24 -21.73 -11.45
C ASP A 1169 -15.50 -22.34 -10.06
N PRO A 1170 -15.15 -21.65 -8.95
CA PRO A 1170 -15.35 -22.17 -7.60
C PRO A 1170 -16.82 -22.37 -7.23
N GLU A 1171 -17.79 -21.67 -7.85
CA GLU A 1171 -19.21 -21.92 -7.58
C GLU A 1171 -19.67 -23.26 -8.17
N LEU A 1172 -19.10 -23.67 -9.30
CA LEU A 1172 -19.37 -24.96 -9.95
C LEU A 1172 -18.54 -26.11 -9.35
N ALA A 1173 -17.37 -25.80 -8.79
CA ALA A 1173 -16.44 -26.78 -8.26
C ALA A 1173 -16.69 -27.19 -6.79
N LYS A 1174 -17.53 -26.46 -6.06
CA LYS A 1174 -17.81 -26.72 -4.65
C LYS A 1174 -18.62 -28.03 -4.46
N PRO A 1175 -18.54 -28.68 -3.29
CA PRO A 1175 -19.53 -29.69 -2.90
C PRO A 1175 -20.97 -29.12 -2.97
N ASP A 1176 -21.93 -29.93 -3.39
CA ASP A 1176 -23.33 -29.52 -3.56
C ASP A 1176 -23.94 -29.01 -2.24
N GLY A 1177 -23.66 -29.69 -1.13
CA GLY A 1177 -24.07 -29.30 0.22
C GLY A 1177 -23.35 -28.06 0.76
N MET A 1178 -22.31 -27.58 0.09
CA MET A 1178 -21.59 -26.37 0.47
C MET A 1178 -22.36 -25.11 0.06
N LYS A 1179 -22.68 -24.27 1.04
CA LYS A 1179 -23.32 -22.96 0.82
C LYS A 1179 -22.27 -21.86 0.82
N LEU A 1180 -22.06 -21.24 -0.35
CA LEU A 1180 -21.20 -20.07 -0.47
C LEU A 1180 -21.93 -18.79 -0.02
N GLY A 1181 -21.19 -17.87 0.60
CA GLY A 1181 -21.69 -16.57 1.02
C GLY A 1181 -20.89 -15.93 2.16
N SER A 1182 -21.22 -14.68 2.48
CA SER A 1182 -20.49 -13.84 3.44
C SER A 1182 -21.00 -13.91 4.88
N GLN A 1183 -22.05 -14.71 5.15
CA GLN A 1183 -22.63 -14.85 6.48
C GLN A 1183 -21.84 -15.85 7.34
N GLY A 1184 -21.92 -15.69 8.66
CA GLY A 1184 -21.24 -16.58 9.60
C GLY A 1184 -21.65 -18.05 9.42
N GLY A 1185 -20.66 -18.93 9.24
CA GLY A 1185 -20.87 -20.36 9.05
C GLY A 1185 -21.09 -20.81 7.59
N GLN A 1186 -21.16 -19.88 6.63
CA GLN A 1186 -21.05 -20.16 5.20
C GLN A 1186 -19.59 -20.25 4.77
N TRP A 1187 -19.36 -20.67 3.54
CA TRP A 1187 -18.03 -20.78 2.94
C TRP A 1187 -17.79 -19.66 1.92
N THR A 1188 -16.53 -19.29 1.72
CA THR A 1188 -16.07 -18.31 0.74
C THR A 1188 -14.96 -18.94 -0.07
N ALA A 1189 -15.02 -18.84 -1.39
CA ALA A 1189 -13.91 -19.25 -2.26
C ALA A 1189 -12.73 -18.30 -2.04
N GLU A 1190 -11.54 -18.85 -1.79
CA GLU A 1190 -10.33 -18.04 -1.55
C GLU A 1190 -9.31 -18.18 -2.68
N ASN A 1191 -8.94 -19.41 -3.04
CA ASN A 1191 -7.88 -19.66 -4.00
C ASN A 1191 -8.29 -20.74 -5.01
N THR A 1192 -7.95 -20.52 -6.28
CA THR A 1192 -8.14 -21.47 -7.38
C THR A 1192 -6.79 -21.67 -8.04
N VAL A 1193 -6.24 -22.89 -8.00
CA VAL A 1193 -4.90 -23.13 -8.54
C VAL A 1193 -4.82 -24.37 -9.45
N PRO A 1194 -4.08 -24.33 -10.57
CA PRO A 1194 -3.90 -25.48 -11.45
C PRO A 1194 -3.21 -26.67 -10.77
N MET A 1195 -3.85 -27.84 -10.72
CA MET A 1195 -3.28 -29.06 -10.13
C MET A 1195 -1.93 -29.46 -10.75
N ALA A 1196 -1.78 -29.26 -12.06
CA ALA A 1196 -0.59 -29.60 -12.83
C ALA A 1196 0.67 -28.84 -12.37
N ASP A 1197 0.51 -27.63 -11.85
CA ASP A 1197 1.63 -26.83 -11.34
C ASP A 1197 2.04 -27.26 -9.93
N PHE A 1198 1.12 -27.88 -9.18
CA PHE A 1198 1.29 -28.25 -7.78
C PHE A 1198 1.84 -29.66 -7.57
N LEU A 1199 1.37 -30.64 -8.33
CA LEU A 1199 1.83 -32.03 -8.19
C LEU A 1199 3.37 -32.16 -8.26
N PRO A 1200 4.08 -31.50 -9.19
CA PRO A 1200 5.55 -31.56 -9.25
C PRO A 1200 6.23 -30.96 -8.02
N MET A 1201 5.65 -29.95 -7.38
CA MET A 1201 6.24 -29.31 -6.19
C MET A 1201 6.28 -30.26 -5.00
N PHE A 1202 5.26 -31.10 -4.83
CA PHE A 1202 5.21 -32.05 -3.72
C PHE A 1202 5.92 -33.38 -4.04
N GLU A 1203 6.00 -33.77 -5.32
CA GLU A 1203 6.74 -34.97 -5.75
C GLU A 1203 8.27 -34.80 -5.68
N GLN A 1204 8.78 -33.57 -5.75
CA GLN A 1204 10.22 -33.26 -5.70
C GLN A 1204 10.78 -33.07 -4.28
N VAL A 1205 9.91 -32.98 -3.28
CA VAL A 1205 10.28 -32.76 -1.88
C VAL A 1205 10.69 -34.09 -1.24
N THR A 1206 11.94 -34.19 -0.78
CA THR A 1206 12.43 -35.33 0.02
C THR A 1206 11.75 -35.40 1.39
N GLU A 1207 11.71 -36.59 2.00
CA GLU A 1207 11.00 -36.88 3.27
C GLU A 1207 11.30 -35.92 4.44
N ASP A 1208 12.40 -35.16 4.38
CA ASP A 1208 12.87 -34.23 5.42
C ASP A 1208 12.44 -32.75 5.24
N HIS A 1209 11.85 -32.36 4.10
CA HIS A 1209 11.50 -30.96 3.79
C HIS A 1209 9.99 -30.74 3.58
N ARG A 1210 9.14 -31.00 4.59
CA ARG A 1210 7.67 -30.83 4.45
C ARG A 1210 7.27 -29.42 4.00
N VAL A 1211 6.90 -29.28 2.73
CA VAL A 1211 6.14 -28.13 2.23
C VAL A 1211 4.66 -28.46 2.42
N PHE A 1212 3.99 -27.71 3.28
CA PHE A 1212 2.55 -27.86 3.50
C PHE A 1212 1.77 -27.42 2.26
N ILE A 1213 0.81 -28.22 1.80
CA ILE A 1213 -0.05 -27.95 0.63
C ILE A 1213 -0.66 -26.56 0.70
N HIS A 1214 -1.25 -26.19 1.83
CA HIS A 1214 -1.82 -24.85 1.99
C HIS A 1214 -0.76 -23.76 1.81
N ASN A 1215 0.39 -23.87 2.47
CA ASN A 1215 1.46 -22.87 2.35
C ASN A 1215 2.02 -22.76 0.93
N ALA A 1216 2.10 -23.88 0.19
CA ALA A 1216 2.48 -23.87 -1.21
C ALA A 1216 1.43 -23.16 -2.07
N ILE A 1217 0.14 -23.35 -1.78
CA ILE A 1217 -0.95 -22.67 -2.48
C ILE A 1217 -0.86 -21.16 -2.23
N GLU A 1218 -0.68 -20.76 -0.97
CA GLU A 1218 -0.47 -19.36 -0.62
C GLU A 1218 0.77 -18.76 -1.28
N GLN A 1219 1.89 -19.51 -1.33
CA GLN A 1219 3.13 -19.03 -1.93
C GLN A 1219 2.99 -18.89 -3.45
N TYR A 1220 2.34 -19.86 -4.10
CA TYR A 1220 2.13 -19.85 -5.55
C TYR A 1220 1.22 -18.71 -6.00
N THR A 1221 0.12 -18.45 -5.29
CA THR A 1221 -0.74 -17.29 -5.60
C THR A 1221 -0.01 -15.98 -5.31
N ALA A 1222 0.77 -15.90 -4.22
CA ALA A 1222 1.60 -14.74 -3.91
C ALA A 1222 2.69 -14.45 -4.98
N GLU A 1223 3.34 -15.48 -5.53
CA GLU A 1223 4.33 -15.33 -6.61
C GLU A 1223 3.72 -14.82 -7.92
N ARG A 1224 2.42 -15.06 -8.13
CA ARG A 1224 1.66 -14.58 -9.30
C ARG A 1224 0.94 -13.25 -9.08
N GLY A 1225 0.89 -12.77 -7.83
CA GLY A 1225 0.23 -11.53 -7.47
C GLY A 1225 -1.30 -11.64 -7.43
N GLU A 1226 -1.82 -12.85 -7.17
CA GLU A 1226 -3.25 -13.16 -7.01
C GLU A 1226 -3.70 -13.05 -5.53
#